data_AF-A0A0K0FP36-F1
#
_entry.id   AF-A0A0K0FP36-F1
#
_cell.length_a   1.000
_cell.length_b   1.000
_cell.length_c   1.000
_cell.angle_alpha   90.00
_cell.angle_beta   90.00
_cell.angle_gamma   90.00
#
_symmetry.space_group_name_H-M   'P 1'
#
loop_
_entity.id
_entity.type
_entity.pdbx_description
1 polymer ?
#
loop_
_entity_poly.entity_id
_entity_poly.type
_entity_poly.pdbx_seq_one_letter_code
_entity_poly.pdbx_strand_id
1 'polypeptide(L)'
;MQQSYIQQPSEFCNHPKNGVCPRCSLKASFTDIDEKKQNEICQLTRNVSSQSTSSLLRFFDSNFFTIHHAIHHLQSSLDSNALLHLGNSLFKFPKQSVDFYLPQLLLLYVNKRHVAEHIHSYLMERCQESIEFSVRCVILLESFNTDNWKVNRLACRGYKLKQQILNEFYRNGPKYDQIHFIEPTVESLELHTCECIEEFDLTGSNLYHIMEYVCECGMKKFRPELEFIQSLIGIGNYLKEIPVGIERTKKLFSSIDKVNGHLPSRVWLPLYSDTTHFILKIVPKIACVLNSKDRAPFYVIMEAVEVDNICRSNLPNDVINLSIEELKEKYKDSELVSTNEDSESINFESEHTSIFSESWNTLYSKIKRESIYSFLPNWTILPVIVKTGDDLRQELVAYQLLSLFQEIWTSEYIPLYLKPYRINVLSSDAGLIEPIKNAISLHQLKKKLSMENENGIPPTLLEYFIKKYGAMDSESFIRARQNFVRSCAAYSLICYFLQVKDRHNGNILLDEDGHLIHIDFGFILNQSPKNLGFETSPFKLTPEIVDLMGGPTGEDFEEYKLLMLRGLIAARKYHDRIISLMNIMTNDCQIPCFRYGPSLVKGMLERFHIPLTDDELHELIFNMVEYSRGSLTTRLYDNFQYYTNGIL
;
A
#
# COMPACT_ATOMS: atom_id res chain seq x y z
N MET A 1 -36.57 -25.77 -28.57
CA MET A 1 -36.33 -24.56 -29.39
C MET A 1 -35.65 -23.55 -28.48
N GLN A 2 -34.34 -23.63 -28.24
CA GLN A 2 -33.30 -22.99 -29.04
C GLN A 2 -33.71 -21.62 -29.58
N GLN A 3 -33.42 -20.57 -28.79
CA GLN A 3 -32.86 -19.32 -29.32
C GLN A 3 -31.97 -18.69 -28.25
N SER A 4 -30.70 -18.66 -28.61
CA SER A 4 -29.55 -18.07 -27.94
C SER A 4 -29.64 -16.54 -27.92
N TYR A 5 -29.60 -15.93 -26.73
CA TYR A 5 -29.04 -14.59 -26.59
C TYR A 5 -27.55 -14.73 -26.29
N ILE A 6 -26.77 -14.94 -27.36
CA ILE A 6 -25.35 -14.60 -27.38
C ILE A 6 -25.31 -13.07 -27.34
N GLN A 7 -24.95 -12.48 -26.20
CA GLN A 7 -24.41 -11.12 -26.23
C GLN A 7 -23.03 -11.22 -26.90
N GLN A 8 -22.94 -10.69 -28.11
CA GLN A 8 -21.66 -10.36 -28.74
C GLN A 8 -20.86 -9.43 -27.80
N PRO A 9 -19.51 -9.48 -27.83
CA PRO A 9 -18.68 -8.54 -27.08
C PRO A 9 -19.12 -7.11 -27.40
N SER A 10 -19.39 -6.31 -26.36
CA SER A 10 -19.84 -4.94 -26.53
C SER A 10 -18.78 -4.12 -27.27
N GLU A 11 -19.19 -3.46 -28.36
CA GLU A 11 -18.38 -2.58 -29.21
C GLU A 11 -17.93 -1.27 -28.51
N PHE A 12 -17.83 -1.22 -27.17
CA PHE A 12 -17.82 0.05 -26.42
C PHE A 12 -16.63 0.27 -25.48
N CYS A 13 -15.43 -0.20 -25.84
CA CYS A 13 -14.18 0.43 -25.36
C CYS A 13 -13.00 0.16 -26.32
N ASN A 14 -12.86 1.01 -27.34
CA ASN A 14 -11.65 1.05 -28.16
C ASN A 14 -10.59 1.90 -27.45
N HIS A 15 -9.50 1.28 -27.02
CA HIS A 15 -8.31 2.01 -26.56
C HIS A 15 -7.63 2.67 -27.77
N PRO A 16 -7.55 4.01 -27.86
CA PRO A 16 -6.75 4.66 -28.88
C PRO A 16 -5.26 4.38 -28.60
N LYS A 17 -4.50 4.12 -29.66
CA LYS A 17 -3.10 3.65 -29.61
C LYS A 17 -2.08 4.54 -28.89
N ASN A 18 -2.46 5.66 -28.27
CA ASN A 18 -1.59 6.53 -27.45
C ASN A 18 -2.43 7.53 -26.61
N GLY A 19 -3.51 7.08 -25.96
CA GLY A 19 -4.37 7.98 -25.18
C GLY A 19 -4.93 7.35 -23.90
N VAL A 20 -5.37 8.20 -22.97
CA VAL A 20 -6.15 7.82 -21.80
C VAL A 20 -7.57 7.49 -22.27
N CYS A 21 -8.12 6.33 -21.87
CA CYS A 21 -9.52 6.07 -22.12
C CYS A 21 -10.38 7.04 -21.28
N PRO A 22 -11.20 7.92 -21.89
CA PRO A 22 -11.95 8.95 -21.16
C PRO A 22 -13.06 8.38 -20.25
N ARG A 23 -13.26 7.05 -20.24
CA ARG A 23 -14.30 6.37 -19.46
C ARG A 23 -13.79 5.53 -18.29
N CYS A 24 -12.55 5.04 -18.36
CA CYS A 24 -11.93 4.29 -17.27
C CYS A 24 -10.63 4.91 -16.73
N SER A 25 -10.19 6.04 -17.30
CA SER A 25 -9.01 6.82 -16.90
C SER A 25 -7.69 6.04 -16.86
N LEU A 26 -7.64 4.84 -17.46
CA LEU A 26 -6.42 4.05 -17.61
C LEU A 26 -5.64 4.53 -18.84
N LYS A 27 -4.35 4.88 -18.67
CA LYS A 27 -3.38 4.98 -19.77
C LYS A 27 -3.09 3.56 -20.26
N ALA A 28 -3.08 3.35 -21.58
CA ALA A 28 -2.42 2.17 -22.14
C ALA A 28 -0.91 2.35 -21.93
N SER A 29 -0.31 1.63 -20.98
CA SER A 29 1.13 1.62 -20.75
C SER A 29 1.79 0.53 -21.60
N PHE A 30 2.06 0.85 -22.87
CA PHE A 30 3.12 0.19 -23.62
C PHE A 30 4.19 1.24 -23.88
N THR A 31 5.26 1.20 -23.07
CA THR A 31 6.52 1.82 -23.46
C THR A 31 7.23 0.84 -24.39
N ASP A 32 7.37 1.19 -25.66
CA ASP A 32 8.28 0.54 -26.62
C ASP A 32 9.73 0.73 -26.18
N ILE A 33 10.18 -0.02 -25.17
CA ILE A 33 11.59 -0.13 -24.80
C ILE A 33 11.83 -1.58 -24.38
N ASP A 34 12.25 -2.39 -25.36
CA ASP A 34 13.42 -3.29 -25.34
C ASP A 34 13.31 -4.47 -26.34
N GLU A 35 12.67 -4.30 -27.50
CA GLU A 35 12.60 -5.37 -28.52
C GLU A 35 13.99 -5.92 -28.92
N LYS A 36 15.06 -5.12 -28.84
CA LYS A 36 16.43 -5.59 -29.09
C LYS A 36 16.96 -6.49 -27.98
N LYS A 37 16.72 -6.14 -26.71
CA LYS A 37 17.19 -6.90 -25.53
C LYS A 37 16.36 -8.16 -25.32
N GLN A 38 15.05 -8.09 -25.60
CA GLN A 38 14.14 -9.22 -25.62
C GLN A 38 14.52 -10.23 -26.73
N ASN A 39 14.98 -9.74 -27.89
CA ASN A 39 15.52 -10.56 -28.97
C ASN A 39 16.88 -11.18 -28.63
N GLU A 40 17.79 -10.47 -27.94
CA GLU A 40 19.07 -11.03 -27.48
C GLU A 40 18.88 -12.09 -26.38
N ILE A 41 17.96 -11.87 -25.43
CA ILE A 41 17.58 -12.87 -24.40
C ILE A 41 16.86 -14.06 -25.04
N CYS A 42 16.01 -13.84 -26.04
CA CYS A 42 15.42 -14.91 -26.86
C CYS A 42 16.47 -15.70 -27.65
N GLN A 43 17.57 -15.08 -28.09
CA GLN A 43 18.67 -15.76 -28.78
C GLN A 43 19.55 -16.56 -27.82
N LEU A 44 19.81 -16.05 -26.61
CA LEU A 44 20.50 -16.78 -25.54
C LEU A 44 19.70 -17.99 -25.06
N THR A 45 18.38 -17.87 -24.95
CA THR A 45 17.49 -19.01 -24.61
C THR A 45 17.33 -20.00 -25.77
N ARG A 46 17.35 -19.55 -27.03
CA ARG A 46 17.35 -20.46 -28.20
C ARG A 46 18.61 -21.34 -28.28
N ASN A 47 19.77 -20.83 -27.89
CA ASN A 47 21.00 -21.65 -27.86
C ASN A 47 21.00 -22.70 -26.74
N VAL A 48 20.16 -22.55 -25.70
CA VAL A 48 19.93 -23.58 -24.66
C VAL A 48 18.76 -24.52 -25.03
N SER A 49 17.90 -24.12 -25.96
CA SER A 49 16.69 -24.88 -26.35
C SER A 49 16.93 -26.13 -27.21
N SER A 50 18.19 -26.49 -27.51
CA SER A 50 18.43 -27.68 -28.33
C SER A 50 18.28 -29.01 -27.57
N GLN A 51 18.19 -29.04 -26.24
CA GLN A 51 17.83 -30.24 -25.46
C GLN A 51 17.23 -29.89 -24.07
N SER A 52 15.90 -29.79 -23.94
CA SER A 52 15.25 -29.85 -22.61
C SER A 52 14.38 -31.11 -22.49
N THR A 53 14.87 -32.10 -21.75
CA THR A 53 14.29 -33.45 -21.64
C THR A 53 13.31 -33.62 -20.47
N SER A 54 13.12 -32.60 -19.61
CA SER A 54 12.25 -32.69 -18.43
C SER A 54 10.89 -32.01 -18.62
N SER A 55 9.82 -32.61 -18.06
CA SER A 55 8.46 -32.04 -18.05
C SER A 55 8.39 -30.70 -17.32
N LEU A 56 9.22 -30.50 -16.30
CA LEU A 56 9.27 -29.27 -15.50
C LEU A 56 9.76 -28.07 -16.31
N LEU A 57 10.82 -28.23 -17.11
CA LEU A 57 11.32 -27.15 -17.96
C LEU A 57 10.30 -26.76 -19.04
N ARG A 58 9.58 -27.74 -19.61
CA ARG A 58 8.46 -27.48 -20.52
C ARG A 58 7.33 -26.69 -19.86
N PHE A 59 7.08 -26.90 -18.56
CA PHE A 59 6.11 -26.11 -17.82
C PHE A 59 6.58 -24.66 -17.67
N PHE A 60 7.85 -24.42 -17.35
CA PHE A 60 8.40 -23.06 -17.20
C PHE A 60 8.34 -22.24 -18.49
N ASP A 61 8.43 -22.88 -19.65
CA ASP A 61 8.30 -22.24 -20.97
C ASP A 61 6.84 -22.13 -21.45
N SER A 62 5.86 -22.59 -20.66
CA SER A 62 4.45 -22.58 -21.04
C SER A 62 3.74 -21.26 -20.70
N ASN A 63 2.64 -20.97 -21.38
CA ASN A 63 1.78 -19.83 -21.10
C ASN A 63 1.04 -19.92 -19.74
N PHE A 64 1.08 -21.09 -19.09
CA PHE A 64 0.52 -21.28 -17.75
C PHE A 64 1.52 -20.92 -16.65
N PHE A 65 2.80 -20.70 -17.00
CA PHE A 65 3.82 -20.29 -16.06
C PHE A 65 3.66 -18.81 -15.71
N THR A 66 3.49 -18.53 -14.42
CA THR A 66 3.25 -17.19 -13.90
C THR A 66 4.32 -16.85 -12.88
N ILE A 67 4.42 -15.57 -12.52
CA ILE A 67 5.32 -15.15 -11.44
C ILE A 67 5.07 -15.92 -10.14
N HIS A 68 3.81 -16.26 -9.83
CA HIS A 68 3.51 -17.05 -8.65
C HIS A 68 4.18 -18.44 -8.71
N HIS A 69 4.06 -19.14 -9.84
CA HIS A 69 4.74 -20.42 -10.05
C HIS A 69 6.26 -20.27 -9.92
N ALA A 70 6.83 -19.19 -10.49
CA ALA A 70 8.26 -18.92 -10.39
C ALA A 70 8.71 -18.75 -8.93
N ILE A 71 8.00 -17.94 -8.14
CA ILE A 71 8.29 -17.73 -6.72
C ILE A 71 8.16 -19.04 -5.91
N HIS A 72 7.13 -19.83 -6.18
CA HIS A 72 6.93 -21.14 -5.54
C HIS A 72 8.09 -22.11 -5.82
N HIS A 73 8.54 -22.18 -7.09
CA HIS A 73 9.65 -23.06 -7.47
C HIS A 73 11.02 -22.50 -7.02
N LEU A 74 11.21 -21.18 -6.97
CA LEU A 74 12.40 -20.58 -6.35
C LEU A 74 12.49 -20.92 -4.86
N GLN A 75 11.34 -21.02 -4.19
CA GLN A 75 11.30 -21.42 -2.79
C GLN A 75 11.62 -22.91 -2.58
N SER A 76 11.11 -23.80 -3.43
CA SER A 76 11.14 -25.26 -3.19
C SER A 76 12.25 -26.01 -3.92
N SER A 77 12.77 -25.50 -5.03
CA SER A 77 13.74 -26.21 -5.87
C SER A 77 15.15 -26.21 -5.28
N LEU A 78 15.81 -27.37 -5.40
CA LEU A 78 17.25 -27.54 -5.12
C LEU A 78 18.08 -27.76 -6.41
N ASP A 79 17.42 -27.92 -7.56
CA ASP A 79 18.09 -28.14 -8.85
C ASP A 79 18.63 -26.83 -9.41
N SER A 80 19.95 -26.75 -9.59
CA SER A 80 20.63 -25.56 -10.12
C SER A 80 20.18 -25.21 -11.54
N ASN A 81 19.87 -26.20 -12.39
CA ASN A 81 19.42 -25.92 -13.76
C ASN A 81 18.02 -25.31 -13.77
N ALA A 82 17.12 -25.85 -12.94
CA ALA A 82 15.81 -25.24 -12.72
C ALA A 82 15.94 -23.82 -12.15
N LEU A 83 16.78 -23.59 -11.15
CA LEU A 83 16.99 -22.26 -10.56
C LEU A 83 17.55 -21.24 -11.55
N LEU A 84 18.48 -21.65 -12.42
CA LEU A 84 18.99 -20.81 -13.51
C LEU A 84 17.89 -20.40 -14.47
N HIS A 85 17.04 -21.35 -14.88
CA HIS A 85 15.92 -21.05 -15.75
C HIS A 85 14.91 -20.10 -15.06
N LEU A 86 14.61 -20.33 -13.77
CA LEU A 86 13.72 -19.48 -12.99
C LEU A 86 14.25 -18.05 -12.85
N GLY A 87 15.54 -17.88 -12.56
CA GLY A 87 16.20 -16.58 -12.48
C GLY A 87 16.09 -15.80 -13.80
N ASN A 88 16.33 -16.47 -14.93
CA ASN A 88 16.17 -15.87 -16.26
C ASN A 88 14.71 -15.54 -16.58
N SER A 89 13.76 -16.35 -16.12
CA SER A 89 12.33 -16.11 -16.35
C SER A 89 11.81 -14.89 -15.58
N LEU A 90 12.47 -14.44 -14.51
CA LEU A 90 12.09 -13.19 -13.82
C LEU A 90 12.12 -11.97 -14.75
N PHE A 91 13.04 -11.94 -15.73
CA PHE A 91 13.12 -10.88 -16.73
C PHE A 91 11.98 -10.91 -17.76
N LYS A 92 11.29 -12.05 -17.90
CA LYS A 92 10.16 -12.20 -18.84
C LYS A 92 8.85 -11.66 -18.28
N PHE A 93 8.73 -11.54 -16.95
CA PHE A 93 7.50 -11.08 -16.31
C PHE A 93 7.41 -9.54 -16.28
N PRO A 94 6.18 -8.97 -16.30
CA PRO A 94 5.99 -7.55 -16.07
C PRO A 94 6.62 -7.11 -14.74
N LYS A 95 7.34 -5.98 -14.75
CA LYS A 95 8.09 -5.47 -13.58
C LYS A 95 7.19 -5.32 -12.35
N GLN A 96 5.99 -4.79 -12.52
CA GLN A 96 5.02 -4.61 -11.43
C GLN A 96 4.59 -5.93 -10.78
N SER A 97 4.44 -6.99 -11.59
CA SER A 97 4.10 -8.33 -11.09
C SER A 97 5.24 -8.93 -10.26
N VAL A 98 6.49 -8.65 -10.61
CA VAL A 98 7.65 -9.08 -9.81
C VAL A 98 7.81 -8.21 -8.56
N ASP A 99 7.58 -6.89 -8.67
CA ASP A 99 7.68 -5.93 -7.56
C ASP A 99 6.65 -6.22 -6.47
N PHE A 100 5.48 -6.77 -6.83
CA PHE A 100 4.51 -7.30 -5.88
C PHE A 100 5.14 -8.36 -4.95
N TYR A 101 6.03 -9.22 -5.46
CA TYR A 101 6.74 -10.26 -4.70
C TYR A 101 8.13 -9.85 -4.20
N LEU A 102 8.49 -8.56 -4.29
CA LEU A 102 9.81 -8.09 -3.89
C LEU A 102 10.19 -8.44 -2.43
N PRO A 103 9.30 -8.33 -1.42
CA PRO A 103 9.61 -8.77 -0.06
C PRO A 103 10.01 -10.25 -0.01
N GLN A 104 9.26 -11.11 -0.71
CA GLN A 104 9.52 -12.55 -0.79
C GLN A 104 10.84 -12.85 -1.51
N LEU A 105 11.14 -12.18 -2.61
CA LEU A 105 12.40 -12.33 -3.34
C LEU A 105 13.61 -11.96 -2.49
N LEU A 106 13.53 -10.86 -1.75
CA LEU A 106 14.62 -10.42 -0.86
C LEU A 106 14.81 -11.39 0.31
N LEU A 107 13.73 -11.91 0.90
CA LEU A 107 13.80 -12.94 1.94
C LEU A 107 14.46 -14.23 1.41
N LEU A 108 14.07 -14.70 0.23
CA LEU A 108 14.70 -15.84 -0.42
C LEU A 108 16.19 -15.57 -0.71
N TYR A 109 16.52 -14.38 -1.21
CA TYR A 109 17.91 -13.98 -1.47
C TYR A 109 18.76 -14.05 -0.20
N VAL A 110 18.26 -13.55 0.93
CA VAL A 110 19.03 -13.54 2.18
C VAL A 110 19.18 -14.96 2.73
N ASN A 111 18.09 -15.72 2.80
CA ASN A 111 18.07 -16.97 3.54
C ASN A 111 18.51 -18.20 2.71
N LYS A 112 18.44 -18.16 1.37
CA LYS A 112 18.79 -19.30 0.50
C LYS A 112 19.94 -19.01 -0.45
N ARG A 113 21.11 -19.59 -0.18
CA ARG A 113 22.34 -19.36 -0.96
C ARG A 113 22.22 -19.71 -2.43
N HIS A 114 21.73 -20.91 -2.71
CA HIS A 114 21.56 -21.39 -4.07
C HIS A 114 20.56 -20.52 -4.84
N VAL A 115 19.49 -20.01 -4.21
CA VAL A 115 18.55 -19.10 -4.88
C VAL A 115 19.20 -17.75 -5.17
N ALA A 116 19.92 -17.20 -4.20
CA ALA A 116 20.55 -15.88 -4.30
C ALA A 116 21.46 -15.75 -5.53
N GLU A 117 22.27 -16.78 -5.81
CA GLU A 117 23.20 -16.81 -6.95
C GLU A 117 22.48 -16.70 -8.30
N HIS A 118 21.23 -17.16 -8.41
CA HIS A 118 20.46 -17.15 -9.65
C HIS A 118 19.54 -15.94 -9.82
N ILE A 119 19.17 -15.25 -8.74
CA ILE A 119 18.33 -14.04 -8.80
C ILE A 119 19.12 -12.74 -8.61
N HIS A 120 20.42 -12.83 -8.29
CA HIS A 120 21.28 -11.67 -8.05
C HIS A 120 21.32 -10.71 -9.24
N SER A 121 21.53 -11.24 -10.46
CA SER A 121 21.60 -10.45 -11.69
C SER A 121 20.32 -9.65 -11.93
N TYR A 122 19.16 -10.27 -11.71
CA TYR A 122 17.85 -9.62 -11.82
C TYR A 122 17.72 -8.43 -10.87
N LEU A 123 18.04 -8.64 -9.58
CA LEU A 123 17.95 -7.57 -8.58
C LEU A 123 18.89 -6.41 -8.92
N MET A 124 20.14 -6.70 -9.30
CA MET A 124 21.12 -5.67 -9.64
C MET A 124 20.75 -4.89 -10.90
N GLU A 125 20.28 -5.57 -11.95
CA GLU A 125 19.85 -4.90 -13.20
C GLU A 125 18.63 -4.00 -12.95
N ARG A 126 17.63 -4.47 -12.18
CA ARG A 126 16.49 -3.65 -11.78
C ARG A 126 16.90 -2.44 -10.95
N CYS A 127 17.90 -2.58 -10.06
CA CYS A 127 18.46 -1.46 -9.31
C CYS A 127 19.19 -0.45 -10.20
N GLN A 128 19.90 -0.91 -11.23
CA GLN A 128 20.55 -0.03 -12.20
C GLN A 128 19.54 0.73 -13.08
N GLU A 129 18.38 0.14 -13.35
CA GLU A 129 17.31 0.75 -14.13
C GLU A 129 16.46 1.76 -13.35
N SER A 130 16.20 1.51 -12.06
CA SER A 130 15.30 2.32 -11.24
C SER A 130 15.86 2.61 -9.85
N ILE A 131 15.98 3.90 -9.55
CA ILE A 131 16.34 4.36 -8.21
C ILE A 131 15.23 4.08 -7.19
N GLU A 132 13.96 4.18 -7.60
CA GLU A 132 12.81 3.88 -6.75
C GLU A 132 12.85 2.42 -6.31
N PHE A 133 13.12 1.50 -7.24
CA PHE A 133 13.31 0.08 -6.95
C PHE A 133 14.49 -0.15 -6.02
N SER A 134 15.60 0.57 -6.22
CA SER A 134 16.78 0.46 -5.39
C SER A 134 16.56 0.92 -3.95
N VAL A 135 15.92 2.08 -3.74
CA VAL A 135 15.55 2.58 -2.40
C VAL A 135 14.65 1.56 -1.71
N ARG A 136 13.66 1.03 -2.43
CA ARG A 136 12.76 -0.01 -1.90
C ARG A 136 13.52 -1.28 -1.49
N CYS A 137 14.50 -1.72 -2.29
CA CYS A 137 15.34 -2.87 -1.94
C CYS A 137 16.17 -2.62 -0.68
N VAL A 138 16.82 -1.45 -0.57
CA VAL A 138 17.63 -1.07 0.59
C VAL A 138 16.80 -1.05 1.86
N ILE A 139 15.62 -0.42 1.82
CA ILE A 139 14.70 -0.34 2.95
C ILE A 139 14.19 -1.73 3.33
N LEU A 140 13.70 -2.53 2.38
CA LEU A 140 13.19 -3.87 2.70
C LEU A 140 14.30 -4.79 3.23
N LEU A 141 15.51 -4.74 2.68
CA LEU A 141 16.66 -5.51 3.20
C LEU A 141 16.97 -5.13 4.66
N GLU A 142 16.78 -3.88 5.05
CA GLU A 142 16.96 -3.39 6.41
C GLU A 142 15.81 -3.79 7.34
N SER A 143 14.59 -3.51 6.92
CA SER A 143 13.39 -3.77 7.70
C SER A 143 13.18 -5.26 7.95
N PHE A 144 13.55 -6.15 7.02
CA PHE A 144 13.33 -7.59 7.20
C PHE A 144 14.49 -8.35 7.86
N ASN A 145 15.64 -7.72 8.11
CA ASN A 145 16.86 -8.40 8.63
C ASN A 145 17.43 -7.80 9.92
N THR A 146 16.67 -6.96 10.62
CA THR A 146 17.12 -6.21 11.79
C THR A 146 17.75 -7.09 12.87
N ASP A 147 17.21 -8.28 13.14
CA ASP A 147 17.73 -9.18 14.18
C ASP A 147 18.97 -9.96 13.72
N ASN A 148 19.03 -10.38 12.45
CA ASN A 148 20.21 -11.03 11.87
C ASN A 148 21.44 -10.09 11.88
N TRP A 149 21.22 -8.78 11.72
CA TRP A 149 22.29 -7.78 11.71
C TRP A 149 22.92 -7.57 13.09
N LYS A 150 22.16 -7.75 14.18
CA LYS A 150 22.65 -7.64 15.56
C LYS A 150 23.67 -8.73 15.91
N VAL A 151 23.62 -9.89 15.24
CA VAL A 151 24.51 -11.03 15.51
C VAL A 151 25.84 -10.89 14.75
N ASN A 152 25.80 -10.74 13.42
CA ASN A 152 27.00 -10.49 12.62
C ASN A 152 26.64 -9.83 11.27
N ARG A 153 26.67 -8.49 11.26
CA ARG A 153 26.30 -7.65 10.12
C ARG A 153 27.11 -7.96 8.85
N LEU A 154 28.44 -8.11 8.98
CA LEU A 154 29.35 -8.28 7.83
C LEU A 154 29.23 -9.66 7.16
N ALA A 155 28.79 -10.68 7.91
CA ALA A 155 28.55 -12.02 7.37
C ALA A 155 27.21 -12.14 6.62
N CYS A 156 26.24 -11.26 6.90
CA CYS A 156 24.88 -11.34 6.36
C CYS A 156 24.85 -11.02 4.85
N ARG A 157 24.29 -11.95 4.04
CA ARG A 157 24.17 -11.74 2.58
C ARG A 157 23.29 -10.54 2.24
N GLY A 158 22.22 -10.30 2.99
CA GLY A 158 21.37 -9.13 2.80
C GLY A 158 22.11 -7.82 3.01
N TYR A 159 23.00 -7.77 4.00
CA TYR A 159 23.87 -6.62 4.21
C TYR A 159 24.86 -6.44 3.04
N LYS A 160 25.48 -7.51 2.55
CA LYS A 160 26.36 -7.45 1.37
C LYS A 160 25.64 -6.95 0.12
N LEU A 161 24.42 -7.43 -0.14
CA LEU A 161 23.61 -6.93 -1.27
C LEU A 161 23.23 -5.46 -1.07
N LYS A 162 22.81 -5.05 0.13
CA LYS A 162 22.57 -3.62 0.44
C LYS A 162 23.81 -2.79 0.12
N GLN A 163 24.99 -3.23 0.57
CA GLN A 163 26.25 -2.56 0.27
C GLN A 163 26.56 -2.55 -1.24
N GLN A 164 26.30 -3.63 -1.98
CA GLN A 164 26.47 -3.66 -3.43
C GLN A 164 25.53 -2.67 -4.13
N ILE A 165 24.24 -2.67 -3.79
CA ILE A 165 23.26 -1.73 -4.36
C ILE A 165 23.69 -0.30 -4.09
N LEU A 166 24.10 0.01 -2.86
CA LEU A 166 24.63 1.34 -2.53
C LEU A 166 25.89 1.62 -3.36
N ASN A 167 26.89 0.71 -3.35
CA ASN A 167 28.19 0.82 -4.02
C ASN A 167 28.14 0.90 -5.55
N GLU A 168 27.11 0.37 -6.21
CA GLU A 168 26.90 0.57 -7.66
C GLU A 168 26.85 2.06 -8.01
N PHE A 169 26.35 2.89 -7.09
CA PHE A 169 26.34 4.33 -7.23
C PHE A 169 27.66 5.01 -6.77
N TYR A 170 28.64 4.24 -6.25
CA TYR A 170 29.98 4.70 -5.81
C TYR A 170 31.14 4.33 -6.76
N ARG A 171 31.17 3.12 -7.38
CA ARG A 171 32.39 2.58 -8.03
C ARG A 171 32.57 2.86 -9.54
N ASN A 172 31.52 3.25 -10.26
CA ASN A 172 31.55 3.47 -11.72
C ASN A 172 31.32 4.95 -12.09
N GLY A 173 32.29 5.82 -11.83
CA GLY A 173 32.29 7.19 -12.37
C GLY A 173 33.56 7.46 -13.20
N PRO A 174 33.53 8.23 -14.31
CA PRO A 174 32.39 8.88 -14.96
C PRO A 174 32.13 8.26 -16.38
N LYS A 175 31.04 8.46 -17.17
CA LYS A 175 29.58 8.68 -17.04
C LYS A 175 29.15 9.44 -15.81
N TYR A 176 28.54 10.61 -16.04
CA TYR A 176 28.86 11.87 -15.36
C TYR A 176 29.85 12.75 -16.14
N ASP A 177 30.47 12.26 -17.23
CA ASP A 177 31.56 12.91 -18.00
C ASP A 177 31.30 14.30 -18.59
N GLN A 178 30.12 14.88 -18.38
CA GLN A 178 29.77 16.16 -18.98
C GLN A 178 29.14 17.14 -18.00
N ILE A 179 28.96 16.77 -16.73
CA ILE A 179 28.28 17.66 -15.80
C ILE A 179 29.28 18.26 -14.82
N HIS A 180 29.49 19.57 -15.00
CA HIS A 180 30.11 20.44 -14.01
C HIS A 180 29.02 21.13 -13.18
N PHE A 181 29.11 21.02 -11.86
CA PHE A 181 28.37 21.88 -10.93
C PHE A 181 29.37 22.75 -10.16
N ILE A 182 29.15 24.07 -10.24
CA ILE A 182 29.87 25.08 -9.48
C ILE A 182 29.12 25.28 -8.15
N GLU A 183 29.86 25.31 -7.04
CA GLU A 183 29.34 25.62 -5.70
C GLU A 183 28.79 27.06 -5.63
N PRO A 184 27.67 27.36 -4.97
CA PRO A 184 27.60 28.60 -4.22
C PRO A 184 28.38 28.39 -2.93
N THR A 185 29.40 29.20 -2.76
CA THR A 185 30.18 29.27 -1.54
C THR A 185 29.66 30.43 -0.66
N VAL A 186 30.29 30.78 0.47
CA VAL A 186 30.74 32.19 0.52
C VAL A 186 32.13 32.23 -0.11
N GLU A 187 33.05 31.39 0.40
CA GLU A 187 34.08 30.63 -0.33
C GLU A 187 34.19 29.27 0.40
N SER A 188 34.21 28.19 -0.38
CA SER A 188 33.93 26.76 -0.10
C SER A 188 34.27 26.19 1.28
N LEU A 189 33.26 25.76 2.06
CA LEU A 189 33.27 24.68 3.09
C LEU A 189 34.65 24.27 3.67
N GLU A 190 35.48 25.20 4.16
CA GLU A 190 36.71 24.83 4.86
C GLU A 190 36.27 24.11 6.16
N LEU A 191 36.35 22.78 6.33
CA LEU A 191 37.40 21.84 5.91
C LEU A 191 36.93 20.38 5.69
N HIS A 192 37.73 19.66 4.88
CA HIS A 192 37.85 18.21 4.70
C HIS A 192 38.18 17.46 6.03
N THR A 193 37.75 16.22 6.32
CA THR A 193 37.92 14.89 5.65
C THR A 193 36.84 13.90 6.18
N CYS A 194 36.30 12.88 5.48
CA CYS A 194 36.86 11.51 5.48
C CYS A 194 36.05 10.44 4.68
N GLU A 195 36.73 9.30 4.49
CA GLU A 195 36.59 8.08 3.71
C GLU A 195 35.34 7.21 3.98
N CYS A 196 34.36 7.30 3.06
CA CYS A 196 33.37 6.31 2.59
C CYS A 196 32.59 5.36 3.53
N ILE A 197 33.09 4.86 4.66
CA ILE A 197 32.34 4.00 5.59
C ILE A 197 33.00 4.09 6.97
N GLU A 198 32.48 4.90 7.90
CA GLU A 198 32.59 4.55 9.32
C GLU A 198 31.25 4.80 10.05
N GLU A 199 30.68 3.69 10.51
CA GLU A 199 29.68 3.54 11.58
C GLU A 199 28.38 4.34 11.50
N PHE A 200 27.37 3.71 10.89
CA PHE A 200 25.95 3.96 11.17
C PHE A 200 25.65 3.67 12.66
N ASP A 201 25.89 4.64 13.55
CA ASP A 201 25.26 4.70 14.87
C ASP A 201 24.08 5.67 14.83
N LEU A 202 22.89 5.11 14.68
CA LEU A 202 21.61 5.81 14.51
C LEU A 202 21.01 6.34 15.82
N THR A 203 21.77 6.40 16.91
CA THR A 203 21.21 6.75 18.23
C THR A 203 21.37 8.22 18.62
N GLY A 204 22.07 9.06 17.83
CA GLY A 204 22.44 10.42 18.25
C GLY A 204 22.28 11.57 17.25
N SER A 205 21.79 11.37 16.03
CA SER A 205 21.79 12.44 15.01
C SER A 205 20.50 13.27 15.03
N ASN A 206 20.52 14.38 15.76
CA ASN A 206 19.58 15.48 15.58
C ASN A 206 19.81 16.15 14.22
N LEU A 207 18.72 16.64 13.61
CA LEU A 207 18.64 17.34 12.31
C LEU A 207 19.64 18.51 12.11
N TYR A 208 20.42 18.87 13.14
CA TYR A 208 21.23 20.08 13.21
C TYR A 208 22.74 19.89 12.96
N HIS A 209 23.30 18.66 12.94
CA HIS A 209 24.77 18.50 12.98
C HIS A 209 25.45 17.76 11.82
N ILE A 210 24.73 17.26 10.80
CA ILE A 210 25.33 16.38 9.76
C ILE A 210 24.90 16.77 8.33
N MET A 211 24.73 18.07 8.09
CA MET A 211 24.59 18.62 6.74
C MET A 211 25.92 19.18 6.18
N GLU A 212 27.02 19.08 6.91
CA GLU A 212 28.35 19.53 6.48
C GLU A 212 29.21 18.40 5.90
N TYR A 213 28.77 17.71 4.85
CA TYR A 213 29.69 16.88 4.05
C TYR A 213 29.18 16.74 2.61
N VAL A 214 29.87 17.42 1.67
CA VAL A 214 29.76 17.18 0.23
C VAL A 214 30.76 16.08 -0.15
N CYS A 215 30.26 14.88 -0.41
CA CYS A 215 31.08 13.77 -0.95
C CYS A 215 31.10 13.82 -2.48
N GLU A 216 32.29 13.74 -3.08
CA GLU A 216 32.48 13.63 -4.54
C GLU A 216 32.18 12.22 -5.08
N CYS A 217 31.72 11.30 -4.23
CA CYS A 217 31.60 9.86 -4.49
C CYS A 217 30.29 9.35 -5.13
N GLY A 218 29.41 10.23 -5.64
CA GLY A 218 28.15 9.80 -6.31
C GLY A 218 26.91 9.62 -5.40
N MET A 219 27.04 9.88 -4.10
CA MET A 219 25.97 9.81 -3.07
C MET A 219 24.74 10.74 -3.26
N LYS A 220 24.74 11.61 -4.28
CA LYS A 220 23.70 12.63 -4.50
C LYS A 220 22.32 12.09 -4.96
N LYS A 221 22.21 10.83 -5.39
CA LYS A 221 20.98 10.28 -5.98
C LYS A 221 19.98 9.73 -4.94
N PHE A 222 20.45 9.04 -3.90
CA PHE A 222 19.61 8.37 -2.88
C PHE A 222 19.34 9.23 -1.65
N ARG A 223 20.30 10.10 -1.32
CA ARG A 223 20.33 10.81 -0.05
C ARG A 223 19.09 11.68 0.20
N PRO A 224 18.59 12.49 -0.78
CA PRO A 224 17.41 13.31 -0.54
C PRO A 224 16.18 12.50 -0.14
N GLU A 225 15.95 11.36 -0.79
CA GLU A 225 14.81 10.49 -0.51
C GLU A 225 14.93 9.84 0.88
N LEU A 226 16.11 9.31 1.22
CA LEU A 226 16.33 8.71 2.54
C LEU A 226 16.16 9.74 3.66
N GLU A 227 16.65 10.96 3.47
CA GLU A 227 16.50 12.06 4.44
C GLU A 227 15.04 12.52 4.55
N PHE A 228 14.30 12.57 3.44
CA PHE A 228 12.88 12.88 3.45
C PHE A 228 12.08 11.84 4.24
N ILE A 229 12.34 10.55 4.00
CA ILE A 229 11.76 9.44 4.76
C ILE A 229 12.08 9.56 6.25
N GLN A 230 13.35 9.80 6.60
CA GLN A 230 13.76 9.98 7.99
C GLN A 230 13.12 11.21 8.64
N SER A 231 12.90 12.28 7.88
CA SER A 231 12.19 13.47 8.37
C SER A 231 10.75 13.15 8.74
N LEU A 232 10.03 12.38 7.91
CA LEU A 232 8.67 11.94 8.23
C LEU A 232 8.63 11.03 9.48
N ILE A 233 9.60 10.11 9.60
CA ILE A 233 9.73 9.25 10.79
C ILE A 233 10.02 10.09 12.04
N GLY A 234 10.95 11.05 11.93
CA GLY A 234 11.34 11.97 13.00
C GLY A 234 10.18 12.81 13.50
N ILE A 235 9.33 13.32 12.60
CA ILE A 235 8.08 14.02 12.97
C ILE A 235 7.19 13.10 13.81
N GLY A 236 6.93 11.88 13.34
CA GLY A 236 6.08 10.94 14.08
C GLY A 236 6.64 10.60 15.47
N ASN A 237 7.95 10.39 15.59
CA ASN A 237 8.60 10.12 16.88
C ASN A 237 8.51 11.31 17.83
N TYR A 238 8.75 12.53 17.35
CA TYR A 238 8.59 13.75 18.12
C TYR A 238 7.15 13.93 18.63
N LEU A 239 6.14 13.62 17.81
CA LEU A 239 4.74 13.74 18.19
C LEU A 239 4.30 12.77 19.30
N LYS A 240 4.98 11.63 19.45
CA LYS A 240 4.71 10.66 20.55
C LYS A 240 5.08 11.22 21.91
N GLU A 241 6.12 12.05 21.99
CA GLU A 241 6.59 12.67 23.24
C GLU A 241 5.63 13.75 23.74
N ILE A 242 4.80 14.29 22.86
CA ILE A 242 3.82 15.34 23.17
C ILE A 242 2.55 14.67 23.72
N PRO A 243 1.91 15.19 24.79
CA PRO A 243 0.64 14.67 25.28
C PRO A 243 -0.49 14.73 24.24
N VAL A 244 -1.45 13.80 24.30
CA VAL A 244 -2.62 13.78 23.40
C VAL A 244 -3.40 15.10 23.53
N GLY A 245 -3.62 15.79 22.41
CA GLY A 245 -4.41 17.02 22.37
C GLY A 245 -4.06 17.92 21.18
N ILE A 246 -4.65 19.11 21.16
CA ILE A 246 -4.49 20.12 20.09
C ILE A 246 -3.02 20.51 19.88
N GLU A 247 -2.22 20.48 20.95
CA GLU A 247 -0.78 20.74 20.91
C GLU A 247 -0.04 19.84 19.91
N ARG A 248 -0.41 18.55 19.77
CA ARG A 248 0.22 17.65 18.80
C ARG A 248 0.04 18.16 17.37
N THR A 249 -1.17 18.57 16.99
CA THR A 249 -1.46 19.09 15.66
C THR A 249 -0.71 20.41 15.40
N LYS A 250 -0.66 21.32 16.37
CA LYS A 250 0.12 22.57 16.24
C LYS A 250 1.61 22.29 16.00
N LYS A 251 2.18 21.31 16.71
CA LYS A 251 3.58 20.89 16.55
C LYS A 251 3.82 20.15 15.24
N LEU A 252 2.85 19.40 14.74
CA LEU A 252 2.88 18.81 13.41
C LEU A 252 3.00 19.90 12.34
N PHE A 253 2.21 20.97 12.40
CA PHE A 253 2.30 22.09 11.45
C PHE A 253 3.69 22.73 11.42
N SER A 254 4.23 23.10 12.59
CA SER A 254 5.57 23.68 12.69
C SER A 254 6.67 22.75 12.14
N SER A 255 6.50 21.44 12.29
CA SER A 255 7.47 20.47 11.78
C SER A 255 7.34 20.30 10.26
N ILE A 256 6.12 20.32 9.74
CA ILE A 256 5.85 20.32 8.29
C ILE A 256 6.47 21.56 7.63
N ASP A 257 6.34 22.75 8.25
CA ASP A 257 6.91 23.98 7.69
C ASP A 257 8.43 23.91 7.54
N LYS A 258 9.13 23.24 8.46
CA LYS A 258 10.57 22.98 8.34
C LYS A 258 10.89 22.08 7.15
N VAL A 259 10.09 21.04 6.92
CA VAL A 259 10.26 20.15 5.75
C VAL A 259 9.97 20.91 4.46
N ASN A 260 8.91 21.72 4.44
CA ASN A 260 8.55 22.56 3.29
C ASN A 260 9.63 23.58 2.92
N GLY A 261 10.44 24.05 3.88
CA GLY A 261 11.60 24.89 3.60
C GLY A 261 12.67 24.23 2.71
N HIS A 262 12.61 22.90 2.54
CA HIS A 262 13.51 22.11 1.70
C HIS A 262 12.81 21.51 0.48
N LEU A 263 11.53 21.83 0.25
CA LEU A 263 10.74 21.38 -0.89
C LEU A 263 10.50 22.55 -1.87
N PRO A 264 10.42 22.30 -3.19
CA PRO A 264 10.53 21.01 -3.88
C PRO A 264 11.96 20.45 -3.84
N SER A 265 12.06 19.11 -3.79
CA SER A 265 13.32 18.38 -3.86
C SER A 265 13.14 17.10 -4.69
N ARG A 266 14.25 16.41 -5.03
CA ARG A 266 14.21 15.12 -5.76
C ARG A 266 13.79 13.98 -4.84
N VAL A 267 12.59 14.11 -4.29
CA VAL A 267 11.98 13.16 -3.37
C VAL A 267 10.61 12.81 -3.92
N TRP A 268 10.17 11.59 -3.67
CA TRP A 268 8.89 11.07 -4.12
C TRP A 268 8.18 10.40 -2.95
N LEU A 269 6.99 9.89 -3.20
CA LEU A 269 6.27 9.09 -2.22
C LEU A 269 6.25 7.64 -2.70
N PRO A 270 7.06 6.73 -2.12
CA PRO A 270 7.17 5.33 -2.55
C PRO A 270 5.86 4.53 -2.54
N LEU A 271 4.84 5.05 -1.86
CA LEU A 271 3.48 4.54 -1.83
C LEU A 271 2.79 4.60 -3.21
N TYR A 272 3.12 5.60 -4.03
CA TYR A 272 2.52 5.86 -5.34
C TYR A 272 3.49 5.51 -6.47
N SER A 273 3.97 4.27 -6.49
CA SER A 273 5.00 3.82 -7.44
C SER A 273 4.53 3.59 -8.88
N ASP A 274 3.24 3.75 -9.19
CA ASP A 274 2.73 3.60 -10.56
C ASP A 274 3.03 4.82 -11.43
N THR A 275 3.23 5.97 -10.77
CA THR A 275 3.61 7.22 -11.41
C THR A 275 4.88 7.75 -10.74
N THR A 276 5.87 8.07 -11.54
CA THR A 276 7.06 8.77 -11.06
C THR A 276 6.70 10.24 -10.86
N HIS A 277 7.08 10.83 -9.73
CA HIS A 277 6.67 12.19 -9.37
C HIS A 277 7.69 12.86 -8.44
N PHE A 278 7.70 14.20 -8.43
CA PHE A 278 8.40 14.98 -7.41
C PHE A 278 7.40 15.51 -6.38
N ILE A 279 7.77 15.50 -5.11
CA ILE A 279 7.02 16.21 -4.07
C ILE A 279 7.38 17.70 -4.11
N LEU A 280 6.35 18.52 -4.21
CA LEU A 280 6.45 19.98 -4.30
C LEU A 280 6.31 20.65 -2.95
N LYS A 281 5.35 20.18 -2.14
CA LYS A 281 5.00 20.75 -0.84
C LYS A 281 4.11 19.80 -0.05
N ILE A 282 4.21 19.81 1.27
CA ILE A 282 3.25 19.19 2.18
C ILE A 282 2.25 20.27 2.62
N VAL A 283 0.94 20.03 2.48
CA VAL A 283 -0.11 21.01 2.80
C VAL A 283 -0.39 21.02 4.32
N PRO A 284 0.07 22.03 5.09
CA PRO A 284 0.00 21.96 6.55
C PRO A 284 -1.44 22.06 7.06
N LYS A 285 -2.27 22.92 6.44
CA LYS A 285 -3.65 23.20 6.88
C LYS A 285 -4.55 21.96 6.98
N ILE A 286 -4.26 20.91 6.22
CA ILE A 286 -5.06 19.68 6.14
C ILE A 286 -4.43 18.55 6.97
N ALA A 287 -3.21 18.74 7.46
CA ALA A 287 -2.53 17.73 8.25
C ALA A 287 -3.25 17.51 9.59
N CYS A 288 -3.30 16.26 10.05
CA CYS A 288 -3.89 15.96 11.35
C CYS A 288 -3.23 14.74 11.99
N VAL A 289 -3.18 14.73 13.32
CA VAL A 289 -2.77 13.55 14.09
C VAL A 289 -4.01 12.68 14.33
N LEU A 290 -3.93 11.42 13.92
CA LEU A 290 -5.01 10.46 14.06
C LEU A 290 -5.07 9.91 15.49
N ASN A 291 -6.27 9.58 15.95
CA ASN A 291 -6.55 9.11 17.31
C ASN A 291 -6.04 7.68 17.53
N SER A 292 -4.73 7.52 17.73
CA SER A 292 -4.18 6.40 18.51
C SER A 292 -3.36 6.97 19.67
N LYS A 293 -3.76 6.60 20.90
CA LYS A 293 -3.37 7.30 22.14
C LYS A 293 -1.85 7.44 22.28
N ASP A 294 -1.09 6.42 21.87
CA ASP A 294 0.33 6.30 22.20
C ASP A 294 1.29 6.43 21.01
N ARG A 295 0.83 6.22 19.77
CA ARG A 295 1.72 6.09 18.60
C ARG A 295 1.62 7.24 17.59
N ALA A 296 0.63 8.12 17.76
CA ALA A 296 0.49 9.40 17.04
C ALA A 296 0.72 9.34 15.51
N PRO A 297 0.10 8.41 14.77
CA PRO A 297 0.13 8.44 13.31
C PRO A 297 -0.53 9.73 12.83
N PHE A 298 -0.03 10.25 11.71
CA PHE A 298 -0.51 11.52 11.19
C PHE A 298 -0.81 11.42 9.69
N TYR A 299 -1.89 12.08 9.30
CA TYR A 299 -2.34 12.20 7.92
C TYR A 299 -1.82 13.53 7.35
N VAL A 300 -1.28 13.49 6.14
CA VAL A 300 -0.91 14.68 5.36
C VAL A 300 -1.33 14.52 3.91
N ILE A 301 -1.46 15.66 3.24
CA ILE A 301 -1.57 15.72 1.78
C ILE A 301 -0.31 16.39 1.24
N MET A 302 0.27 15.79 0.22
CA MET A 302 1.44 16.31 -0.49
C MET A 302 1.05 16.74 -1.90
N GLU A 303 1.39 17.95 -2.28
CA GLU A 303 1.37 18.37 -3.68
C GLU A 303 2.52 17.72 -4.43
N ALA A 304 2.25 17.21 -5.62
CA ALA A 304 3.22 16.52 -6.44
C ALA A 304 3.06 16.88 -7.92
N VAL A 305 4.12 16.68 -8.69
CA VAL A 305 4.08 16.76 -10.16
C VAL A 305 4.55 15.43 -10.74
N GLU A 306 3.74 14.82 -11.61
CA GLU A 306 4.12 13.61 -12.34
C GLU A 306 5.21 13.94 -13.37
N VAL A 307 6.24 13.10 -13.42
CA VAL A 307 7.39 13.25 -14.32
C VAL A 307 7.73 11.91 -14.95
N ASP A 308 8.35 11.93 -16.13
CA ASP A 308 8.69 10.69 -16.84
C ASP A 308 9.79 9.89 -16.13
N ASN A 309 10.72 10.58 -15.47
CA ASN A 309 11.85 9.93 -14.79
C ASN A 309 12.45 10.82 -13.70
N ILE A 310 12.52 10.33 -12.47
CA ILE A 310 13.00 11.07 -11.29
C ILE A 310 14.47 11.53 -11.42
N CYS A 311 15.29 10.78 -12.16
CA CYS A 311 16.71 11.07 -12.34
C CYS A 311 16.98 12.04 -13.50
N ARG A 312 16.17 12.01 -14.56
CA ARG A 312 16.39 12.83 -15.77
C ARG A 312 15.58 14.11 -15.81
N SER A 313 14.44 14.14 -15.13
CA SER A 313 13.54 15.30 -15.14
C SER A 313 14.13 16.42 -14.30
N ASN A 314 13.94 17.66 -14.74
CA ASN A 314 14.36 18.82 -13.95
C ASN A 314 13.41 19.02 -12.78
N LEU A 315 13.96 19.44 -11.63
CA LEU A 315 13.11 19.92 -10.56
C LEU A 315 12.44 21.23 -10.99
N PRO A 316 11.19 21.49 -10.58
CA PRO A 316 10.54 22.78 -10.79
C PRO A 316 11.15 23.91 -9.94
N ASN A 317 12.47 23.97 -9.78
CA ASN A 317 13.15 24.99 -8.97
C ASN A 317 12.97 26.40 -9.55
N ASP A 318 12.71 26.51 -10.86
CA ASP A 318 12.30 27.77 -11.50
C ASP A 318 11.02 28.34 -10.87
N VAL A 319 10.16 27.51 -10.27
CA VAL A 319 8.93 27.95 -9.59
C VAL A 319 9.24 28.65 -8.27
N ILE A 320 10.36 28.33 -7.62
CA ILE A 320 10.76 28.95 -6.35
C ILE A 320 11.27 30.38 -6.57
N ASN A 321 11.90 30.63 -7.73
CA ASN A 321 12.63 31.87 -8.01
C ASN A 321 11.88 32.87 -8.88
N LEU A 322 10.70 32.52 -9.38
CA LEU A 322 9.89 33.34 -10.27
C LEU A 322 8.63 33.82 -9.55
N SER A 323 8.22 35.05 -9.82
CA SER A 323 6.93 35.59 -9.40
C SER A 323 5.78 34.80 -10.04
N ILE A 324 4.59 34.88 -9.43
CA ILE A 324 3.39 34.21 -9.95
C ILE A 324 3.12 34.70 -11.38
N GLU A 325 3.30 35.98 -11.67
CA GLU A 325 3.11 36.58 -12.99
C GLU A 325 4.08 35.98 -14.04
N GLU A 326 5.35 35.81 -13.69
CA GLU A 326 6.36 35.18 -14.55
C GLU A 326 6.07 33.70 -14.81
N LEU A 327 5.51 33.00 -13.82
CA LEU A 327 5.09 31.61 -13.96
C LEU A 327 3.86 31.49 -14.87
N LYS A 328 2.89 32.40 -14.73
CA LYS A 328 1.73 32.48 -15.62
C LYS A 328 2.13 32.80 -17.07
N GLU A 329 3.16 33.62 -17.28
CA GLU A 329 3.70 33.87 -18.62
C GLU A 329 4.51 32.69 -19.18
N LYS A 330 5.32 32.01 -18.35
CA LYS A 330 6.12 30.86 -18.77
C LYS A 330 5.26 29.64 -19.14
N TYR A 331 4.11 29.48 -18.49
CA TYR A 331 3.20 28.35 -18.68
C TYR A 331 1.83 28.76 -19.24
N LYS A 332 1.81 29.83 -20.04
CA LYS A 332 0.59 30.51 -20.57
C LYS A 332 -0.37 29.60 -21.34
N ASP A 333 0.09 28.44 -21.81
CA ASP A 333 -0.72 27.43 -22.49
C ASP A 333 -1.48 26.48 -21.53
N SER A 334 -1.32 26.66 -20.21
CA SER A 334 -2.10 25.95 -19.18
C SER A 334 -3.21 26.85 -18.64
N GLU A 335 -4.47 26.45 -18.84
CA GLU A 335 -5.64 27.25 -18.44
C GLU A 335 -5.63 27.55 -16.93
N LEU A 336 -5.43 28.82 -16.58
CA LEU A 336 -5.36 29.31 -15.21
C LEU A 336 -6.66 29.98 -14.79
N VAL A 337 -7.19 29.56 -13.65
CA VAL A 337 -8.35 30.15 -12.97
C VAL A 337 -7.89 31.35 -12.13
N SER A 338 -8.58 32.49 -12.28
CA SER A 338 -8.38 33.71 -11.51
C SER A 338 -8.71 33.52 -10.02
N THR A 339 -7.79 33.89 -9.14
CA THR A 339 -8.00 34.00 -7.69
C THR A 339 -8.55 35.38 -7.37
N ASN A 340 -9.79 35.46 -6.87
CA ASN A 340 -10.26 36.64 -6.14
C ASN A 340 -9.91 36.48 -4.66
N GLU A 341 -9.29 37.50 -4.10
CA GLU A 341 -8.94 37.63 -2.70
C GLU A 341 -10.20 37.95 -1.88
N ASP A 342 -10.59 37.02 -1.00
CA ASP A 342 -11.34 37.35 0.22
C ASP A 342 -10.70 36.58 1.37
N SER A 343 -9.94 37.30 2.19
CA SER A 343 -9.28 36.78 3.38
C SER A 343 -10.25 36.81 4.57
N GLU A 344 -11.02 35.73 4.77
CA GLU A 344 -11.63 35.45 6.07
C GLU A 344 -10.71 34.56 6.90
N SER A 345 -10.41 35.00 8.13
CA SER A 345 -9.64 34.22 9.10
C SER A 345 -10.48 33.05 9.62
N ILE A 346 -10.18 31.84 9.13
CA ILE A 346 -10.90 30.61 9.45
C ILE A 346 -10.45 30.06 10.82
N ASN A 347 -11.43 29.72 11.65
CA ASN A 347 -11.26 29.22 13.01
C ASN A 347 -10.96 27.71 13.00
N PHE A 348 -9.76 27.30 13.44
CA PHE A 348 -9.19 25.96 13.22
C PHE A 348 -9.68 24.84 14.16
N GLU A 349 -10.46 25.14 15.21
CA GLU A 349 -10.81 24.13 16.23
C GLU A 349 -11.97 23.19 15.83
N SER A 350 -12.81 23.55 14.86
CA SER A 350 -13.97 22.76 14.43
C SER A 350 -13.76 21.87 13.19
N GLU A 351 -12.65 22.04 12.45
CA GLU A 351 -12.45 21.41 11.13
C GLU A 351 -11.78 20.01 11.15
N HIS A 352 -11.18 19.54 12.24
CA HIS A 352 -10.53 18.21 12.22
C HIS A 352 -11.52 17.06 11.95
N THR A 353 -12.79 17.25 12.31
CA THR A 353 -13.87 16.32 11.98
C THR A 353 -14.42 16.53 10.56
N SER A 354 -14.22 17.70 9.96
CA SER A 354 -14.75 18.04 8.64
C SER A 354 -13.88 17.54 7.49
N ILE A 355 -12.55 17.44 7.66
CA ILE A 355 -11.62 17.01 6.60
C ILE A 355 -11.96 15.63 6.03
N PHE A 356 -12.31 14.66 6.89
CA PHE A 356 -12.72 13.31 6.45
C PHE A 356 -14.19 13.22 6.03
N SER A 357 -14.93 14.33 6.13
CA SER A 357 -16.36 14.39 5.77
C SER A 357 -16.61 15.06 4.42
N GLU A 358 -15.64 15.80 3.88
CA GLU A 358 -15.71 16.40 2.55
C GLU A 358 -15.30 15.39 1.48
N SER A 359 -15.89 15.51 0.28
CA SER A 359 -15.50 14.67 -0.85
C SER A 359 -14.08 15.01 -1.34
N TRP A 360 -13.36 14.01 -1.85
CA TRP A 360 -12.03 14.15 -2.43
C TRP A 360 -11.95 15.22 -3.52
N ASN A 361 -13.01 15.35 -4.35
CA ASN A 361 -13.05 16.34 -5.43
C ASN A 361 -13.15 17.77 -4.90
N THR A 362 -13.91 17.97 -3.82
CA THR A 362 -14.01 19.27 -3.14
C THR A 362 -12.65 19.65 -2.56
N LEU A 363 -12.00 18.70 -1.87
CA LEU A 363 -10.68 18.90 -1.27
C LEU A 363 -9.62 19.21 -2.32
N TYR A 364 -9.61 18.45 -3.42
CA TYR A 364 -8.74 18.69 -4.57
C TYR A 364 -8.91 20.11 -5.13
N SER A 365 -10.16 20.54 -5.34
CA SER A 365 -10.46 21.87 -5.87
C SER A 365 -10.09 23.00 -4.91
N LYS A 366 -10.18 22.77 -3.59
CA LYS A 366 -9.74 23.73 -2.56
C LYS A 366 -8.22 23.91 -2.60
N ILE A 367 -7.46 22.80 -2.57
CA ILE A 367 -6.00 22.85 -2.62
C ILE A 367 -5.52 23.42 -3.95
N LYS A 368 -6.14 23.05 -5.08
CA LYS A 368 -5.78 23.56 -6.40
C LYS A 368 -5.87 25.09 -6.48
N ARG A 369 -6.90 25.70 -5.87
CA ARG A 369 -7.07 27.17 -5.87
C ARG A 369 -6.04 27.90 -5.02
N GLU A 370 -5.57 27.29 -3.93
CA GLU A 370 -4.59 27.88 -3.02
C GLU A 370 -3.13 27.59 -3.40
N SER A 371 -2.91 26.60 -4.26
CA SER A 371 -1.57 26.13 -4.60
C SER A 371 -0.90 27.02 -5.65
N ILE A 372 0.33 27.45 -5.33
CA ILE A 372 1.23 28.10 -6.28
C ILE A 372 1.76 27.14 -7.35
N TYR A 373 1.59 25.83 -7.21
CA TYR A 373 2.08 24.81 -8.14
C TYR A 373 0.97 24.28 -9.05
N SER A 374 -0.29 24.63 -8.78
CA SER A 374 -1.47 24.09 -9.45
C SER A 374 -1.54 24.31 -10.96
N PHE A 375 -0.76 25.26 -11.47
CA PHE A 375 -0.62 25.54 -12.90
C PHE A 375 0.29 24.53 -13.61
N LEU A 376 1.14 23.80 -12.88
CA LEU A 376 2.07 22.86 -13.49
C LEU A 376 1.29 21.75 -14.23
N PRO A 377 1.71 21.39 -15.45
CA PRO A 377 1.13 20.25 -16.14
C PRO A 377 1.37 18.98 -15.29
N ASN A 378 0.34 18.14 -15.17
CA ASN A 378 0.36 16.94 -14.35
C ASN A 378 0.59 17.18 -12.84
N TRP A 379 0.25 18.38 -12.34
CA TRP A 379 0.10 18.62 -10.91
C TRP A 379 -1.00 17.74 -10.32
N THR A 380 -0.76 17.20 -9.13
CA THR A 380 -1.70 16.37 -8.39
C THR A 380 -1.47 16.49 -6.88
N ILE A 381 -2.33 15.83 -6.10
CA ILE A 381 -2.19 15.72 -4.65
C ILE A 381 -2.19 14.25 -4.22
N LEU A 382 -1.34 13.92 -3.25
CA LEU A 382 -1.10 12.57 -2.76
C LEU A 382 -1.36 12.53 -1.25
N PRO A 383 -2.44 11.86 -0.79
CA PRO A 383 -2.71 11.70 0.63
C PRO A 383 -1.84 10.57 1.20
N VAL A 384 -1.37 10.70 2.43
CA VAL A 384 -0.61 9.64 3.11
C VAL A 384 -0.81 9.68 4.60
N ILE A 385 -0.93 8.49 5.20
CA ILE A 385 -0.80 8.31 6.64
C ILE A 385 0.62 7.83 6.93
N VAL A 386 1.32 8.59 7.77
CA VAL A 386 2.63 8.20 8.29
C VAL A 386 2.40 7.54 9.65
N LYS A 387 2.80 6.27 9.79
CA LYS A 387 2.69 5.49 11.03
C LYS A 387 4.10 5.22 11.54
N THR A 388 4.41 5.66 12.75
CA THR A 388 5.70 5.40 13.40
C THR A 388 5.49 4.68 14.73
N GLY A 389 6.44 3.84 15.13
CA GLY A 389 6.31 2.93 16.28
C GLY A 389 5.49 1.67 16.00
N ASP A 390 5.16 1.42 14.73
CA ASP A 390 4.33 0.31 14.27
C ASP A 390 5.09 -0.51 13.24
N ASP A 391 5.03 -1.83 13.40
CA ASP A 391 5.55 -2.74 12.42
C ASP A 391 4.56 -2.93 11.24
N LEU A 392 4.77 -2.16 10.16
CA LEU A 392 3.95 -2.29 8.95
C LEU A 392 4.31 -3.49 8.06
N ARG A 393 5.31 -4.31 8.40
CA ARG A 393 5.64 -5.52 7.60
C ARG A 393 4.49 -6.51 7.61
N GLN A 394 3.75 -6.59 8.72
CA GLN A 394 2.55 -7.39 8.84
C GLN A 394 1.39 -6.85 7.98
N GLU A 395 1.16 -5.54 8.04
CA GLU A 395 0.15 -4.89 7.21
C GLU A 395 0.49 -5.05 5.71
N LEU A 396 1.77 -5.02 5.33
CA LEU A 396 2.22 -5.29 3.97
C LEU A 396 1.83 -6.71 3.50
N VAL A 397 1.97 -7.72 4.37
CA VAL A 397 1.53 -9.09 4.05
C VAL A 397 0.00 -9.15 3.92
N ALA A 398 -0.75 -8.47 4.80
CA ALA A 398 -2.19 -8.38 4.67
C ALA A 398 -2.61 -7.75 3.35
N TYR A 399 -1.95 -6.66 2.93
CA TYR A 399 -2.15 -6.04 1.61
C TYR A 399 -1.91 -7.03 0.46
N GLN A 400 -0.82 -7.79 0.49
CA GLN A 400 -0.55 -8.80 -0.54
C GLN A 400 -1.63 -9.89 -0.57
N LEU A 401 -2.07 -10.38 0.59
CA LEU A 401 -3.13 -11.39 0.68
C LEU A 401 -4.46 -10.86 0.17
N LEU A 402 -4.87 -9.67 0.59
CA LEU A 402 -6.09 -9.00 0.09
C LEU A 402 -6.06 -8.87 -1.44
N SER A 403 -4.91 -8.47 -1.99
CA SER A 403 -4.72 -8.32 -3.44
C SER A 403 -4.86 -9.66 -4.16
N LEU A 404 -4.28 -10.74 -3.62
CA LEU A 404 -4.40 -12.09 -4.18
C LEU A 404 -5.83 -12.62 -4.11
N PHE A 405 -6.53 -12.45 -2.98
CA PHE A 405 -7.94 -12.84 -2.87
C PHE A 405 -8.81 -12.08 -3.88
N GLN A 406 -8.61 -10.76 -4.01
CA GLN A 406 -9.33 -9.97 -4.99
C GLN A 406 -9.07 -10.46 -6.42
N GLU A 407 -7.80 -10.73 -6.77
CA GLU A 407 -7.42 -11.26 -8.09
C GLU A 407 -8.10 -12.62 -8.35
N ILE A 408 -8.08 -13.53 -7.37
CA ILE A 408 -8.71 -14.86 -7.47
C ILE A 408 -10.21 -14.72 -7.73
N TRP A 409 -10.93 -13.96 -6.90
CA TRP A 409 -12.37 -13.81 -7.05
C TRP A 409 -12.75 -13.10 -8.36
N THR A 410 -11.95 -12.12 -8.79
CA THR A 410 -12.12 -11.47 -10.10
C THR A 410 -11.93 -12.48 -11.24
N SER A 411 -10.92 -13.35 -11.17
CA SER A 411 -10.65 -14.37 -12.20
C SER A 411 -11.71 -15.47 -12.29
N GLU A 412 -12.40 -15.76 -11.19
CA GLU A 412 -13.51 -16.72 -11.13
C GLU A 412 -14.88 -16.05 -11.34
N TYR A 413 -14.90 -14.77 -11.73
CA TYR A 413 -16.13 -13.99 -11.98
C TYR A 413 -17.07 -13.91 -10.78
N ILE A 414 -16.52 -13.93 -9.56
CA ILE A 414 -17.28 -13.80 -8.32
C ILE A 414 -17.26 -12.32 -7.93
N PRO A 415 -18.42 -11.66 -7.77
CA PRO A 415 -18.50 -10.22 -7.55
C PRO A 415 -18.20 -9.83 -6.10
N LEU A 416 -17.20 -10.45 -5.47
CA LEU A 416 -16.68 -10.05 -4.17
C LEU A 416 -15.80 -8.81 -4.31
N TYR A 417 -15.88 -7.92 -3.33
CA TYR A 417 -15.17 -6.64 -3.36
C TYR A 417 -14.29 -6.45 -2.13
N LEU A 418 -13.00 -6.32 -2.35
CA LEU A 418 -12.00 -5.85 -1.41
C LEU A 418 -11.42 -4.54 -1.92
N LYS A 419 -11.00 -3.70 -0.98
CA LYS A 419 -10.18 -2.52 -1.26
C LYS A 419 -8.80 -2.70 -0.60
N PRO A 420 -7.84 -3.39 -1.25
CA PRO A 420 -6.46 -3.38 -0.80
C PRO A 420 -5.92 -1.95 -0.90
N TYR A 421 -5.48 -1.38 0.22
CA TYR A 421 -4.84 -0.07 0.28
C TYR A 421 -3.33 -0.26 0.41
N ARG A 422 -2.53 0.55 -0.30
CA ARG A 422 -1.09 0.34 -0.38
C ARG A 422 -0.42 0.54 0.97
N ILE A 423 0.61 -0.27 1.19
CA ILE A 423 1.49 -0.20 2.36
C ILE A 423 2.92 -0.05 1.85
N ASN A 424 3.66 0.91 2.40
CA ASN A 424 5.08 1.04 2.16
C ASN A 424 5.83 0.96 3.50
N VAL A 425 6.68 -0.05 3.66
CA VAL A 425 7.52 -0.21 4.84
C VAL A 425 8.71 0.73 4.71
N LEU A 426 8.97 1.55 5.73
CA LEU A 426 10.09 2.50 5.78
C LEU A 426 11.21 2.04 6.73
N SER A 427 10.87 1.32 7.79
CA SER A 427 11.81 0.72 8.75
C SER A 427 11.19 -0.53 9.40
N SER A 428 11.84 -1.07 10.45
CA SER A 428 11.27 -2.16 11.26
C SER A 428 10.05 -1.74 12.09
N ASP A 429 9.82 -0.44 12.27
CA ASP A 429 8.84 0.17 13.16
C ASP A 429 8.20 1.45 12.58
N ALA A 430 8.33 1.69 11.28
CA ALA A 430 7.68 2.81 10.61
C ALA A 430 7.28 2.46 9.18
N GLY A 431 6.25 3.13 8.70
CA GLY A 431 5.85 3.05 7.31
C GLY A 431 4.75 4.02 6.91
N LEU A 432 4.33 3.90 5.65
CA LEU A 432 3.31 4.72 5.01
C LEU A 432 2.11 3.86 4.65
N ILE A 433 0.92 4.44 4.82
CA ILE A 433 -0.36 3.81 4.51
C ILE A 433 -1.13 4.72 3.54
N GLU A 434 -1.68 4.13 2.49
CA GLU A 434 -2.58 4.82 1.56
C GLU A 434 -3.95 5.04 2.22
N PRO A 435 -4.38 6.29 2.40
CA PRO A 435 -5.69 6.57 2.97
C PRO A 435 -6.79 6.24 1.96
N ILE A 436 -7.87 5.62 2.43
CA ILE A 436 -9.04 5.35 1.60
C ILE A 436 -9.82 6.65 1.46
N LYS A 437 -9.82 7.19 0.24
CA LYS A 437 -10.55 8.40 -0.13
C LYS A 437 -12.06 8.16 0.00
N ASN A 438 -12.80 9.20 0.37
CA ASN A 438 -14.27 9.19 0.43
C ASN A 438 -14.86 8.08 1.30
N ALA A 439 -14.18 7.74 2.40
CA ALA A 439 -14.63 6.71 3.33
C ALA A 439 -14.56 7.21 4.77
N ILE A 440 -15.56 6.83 5.56
CA ILE A 440 -15.69 7.20 6.97
C ILE A 440 -15.81 5.95 7.83
N SER A 441 -15.17 5.93 9.01
CA SER A 441 -15.36 4.81 9.94
C SER A 441 -16.81 4.75 10.43
N LEU A 442 -17.33 3.55 10.69
CA LEU A 442 -18.68 3.39 11.25
C LEU A 442 -18.82 4.11 12.60
N HIS A 443 -17.74 4.16 13.38
CA HIS A 443 -17.67 4.95 14.60
C HIS A 443 -17.92 6.44 14.36
N GLN A 444 -17.16 7.06 13.45
CA GLN A 444 -17.32 8.48 13.12
C GLN A 444 -18.68 8.76 12.49
N LEU A 445 -19.18 7.85 11.67
CA LEU A 445 -20.51 7.94 11.08
C LEU A 445 -21.59 8.01 12.17
N LYS A 446 -21.58 7.04 13.09
CA LYS A 446 -22.53 7.01 14.22
C LYS A 446 -22.42 8.24 15.09
N LYS A 447 -21.20 8.68 15.41
CA LYS A 447 -20.96 9.89 16.19
C LYS A 447 -21.55 11.13 15.51
N LYS A 448 -21.32 11.31 14.21
CA LYS A 448 -21.86 12.43 13.43
C LYS A 448 -23.39 12.42 13.45
N LEU A 449 -23.99 11.26 13.19
CA LEU A 449 -25.44 11.13 13.12
C LEU A 449 -26.12 11.27 14.49
N SER A 450 -25.48 10.84 15.59
CA SER A 450 -25.96 11.11 16.95
C SER A 450 -26.04 12.60 17.27
N MET A 451 -25.13 13.42 16.73
CA MET A 451 -25.14 14.87 16.94
C MET A 451 -26.25 15.58 16.13
N GLU A 452 -26.71 14.96 15.04
CA GLU A 452 -27.79 15.49 14.19
C GLU A 452 -29.19 15.12 14.71
N ASN A 453 -29.32 14.08 15.55
CA ASN A 453 -30.59 13.59 16.07
C ASN A 453 -30.97 14.23 17.43
N GLU A 454 -32.16 14.81 17.53
CA GLU A 454 -32.67 15.47 18.74
C GLU A 454 -32.74 14.55 19.98
N ASN A 455 -32.92 13.24 19.77
CA ASN A 455 -33.03 12.25 20.84
C ASN A 455 -31.68 11.66 21.30
N GLY A 456 -30.56 12.03 20.65
CA GLY A 456 -29.22 11.53 20.97
C GLY A 456 -28.96 10.05 20.60
N ILE A 457 -29.96 9.33 20.07
CA ILE A 457 -29.82 7.94 19.61
C ILE A 457 -29.22 7.95 18.19
N PRO A 458 -28.08 7.27 17.93
CA PRO A 458 -27.55 7.14 16.57
C PRO A 458 -28.56 6.39 15.70
N PRO A 459 -28.83 6.86 14.47
CA PRO A 459 -29.64 6.12 13.53
C PRO A 459 -28.89 4.84 13.11
N THR A 460 -29.67 3.85 12.72
CA THR A 460 -29.17 2.57 12.21
C THR A 460 -28.48 2.76 10.85
N LEU A 461 -27.62 1.82 10.46
CA LEU A 461 -27.06 1.78 9.10
C LEU A 461 -28.13 1.81 8.00
N LEU A 462 -29.26 1.13 8.21
CA LEU A 462 -30.37 1.14 7.25
C LEU A 462 -30.94 2.55 7.06
N GLU A 463 -31.21 3.27 8.16
CA GLU A 463 -31.70 4.65 8.11
C GLU A 463 -30.70 5.59 7.43
N TYR A 464 -29.40 5.40 7.69
CA TYR A 464 -28.35 6.15 6.98
C TYR A 464 -28.37 5.88 5.47
N PHE A 465 -28.49 4.62 5.05
CA PHE A 465 -28.57 4.27 3.62
C PHE A 465 -29.81 4.88 2.97
N ILE A 466 -30.96 4.88 3.66
CA ILE A 466 -32.18 5.51 3.16
C ILE A 466 -31.98 7.04 3.01
N LYS A 467 -31.38 7.68 4.02
CA LYS A 467 -31.09 9.12 4.00
C LYS A 467 -30.12 9.50 2.88
N LYS A 468 -29.08 8.70 2.64
CA LYS A 468 -28.01 9.00 1.67
C LYS A 468 -28.37 8.63 0.23
N TYR A 469 -28.93 7.45 0.02
CA TYR A 469 -29.15 6.88 -1.31
C TYR A 469 -30.61 6.93 -1.76
N GLY A 470 -31.54 7.36 -0.90
CA GLY A 470 -32.97 7.45 -1.21
C GLY A 470 -33.77 6.25 -0.73
N ALA A 471 -35.03 6.17 -1.16
CA ALA A 471 -35.95 5.10 -0.77
C ALA A 471 -35.40 3.70 -1.15
N MET A 472 -35.85 2.66 -0.44
CA MET A 472 -35.30 1.30 -0.57
C MET A 472 -35.47 0.66 -1.96
N ASP A 473 -36.43 1.15 -2.74
CA ASP A 473 -36.72 0.75 -4.11
C ASP A 473 -35.98 1.58 -5.17
N SER A 474 -35.26 2.62 -4.76
CA SER A 474 -34.45 3.44 -5.67
C SER A 474 -33.23 2.68 -6.19
N GLU A 475 -32.85 2.95 -7.44
CA GLU A 475 -31.68 2.33 -8.08
C GLU A 475 -30.38 2.58 -7.30
N SER A 476 -30.21 3.80 -6.78
CA SER A 476 -29.07 4.19 -5.95
C SER A 476 -28.99 3.39 -4.64
N PHE A 477 -30.11 3.21 -3.94
CA PHE A 477 -30.15 2.41 -2.72
C PHE A 477 -29.85 0.94 -3.01
N ILE A 478 -30.51 0.36 -4.03
CA ILE A 478 -30.32 -1.04 -4.41
C ILE A 478 -28.84 -1.29 -4.77
N ARG A 479 -28.23 -0.40 -5.56
CA ARG A 479 -26.81 -0.50 -5.93
C ARG A 479 -25.89 -0.40 -4.71
N ALA A 480 -26.13 0.57 -3.82
CA ALA A 480 -25.32 0.73 -2.62
C ALA A 480 -25.44 -0.47 -1.68
N ARG A 481 -26.65 -1.03 -1.53
CA ARG A 481 -26.90 -2.25 -0.74
C ARG A 481 -26.19 -3.46 -1.35
N GLN A 482 -26.19 -3.62 -2.67
CA GLN A 482 -25.44 -4.68 -3.34
C GLN A 482 -23.93 -4.53 -3.13
N ASN A 483 -23.40 -3.32 -3.23
CA ASN A 483 -21.99 -3.03 -2.92
C ASN A 483 -21.64 -3.38 -1.47
N PHE A 484 -22.54 -3.06 -0.53
CA PHE A 484 -22.41 -3.44 0.88
C PHE A 484 -22.39 -4.96 1.06
N VAL A 485 -23.32 -5.70 0.46
CA VAL A 485 -23.37 -7.18 0.51
C VAL A 485 -22.10 -7.81 -0.02
N ARG A 486 -21.65 -7.39 -1.22
CA ARG A 486 -20.45 -7.92 -1.88
C ARG A 486 -19.17 -7.70 -1.08
N SER A 487 -19.02 -6.51 -0.52
CA SER A 487 -17.86 -6.15 0.30
C SER A 487 -17.90 -6.78 1.69
N CYS A 488 -19.08 -6.85 2.31
CA CYS A 488 -19.27 -7.52 3.60
C CYS A 488 -18.96 -9.03 3.50
N ALA A 489 -19.42 -9.71 2.45
CA ALA A 489 -19.10 -11.13 2.20
C ALA A 489 -17.58 -11.32 2.02
N ALA A 490 -16.94 -10.45 1.24
CA ALA A 490 -15.51 -10.49 0.96
C ALA A 490 -14.68 -10.33 2.25
N TYR A 491 -14.95 -9.29 3.03
CA TYR A 491 -14.24 -9.05 4.29
C TYR A 491 -14.58 -10.06 5.39
N SER A 492 -15.76 -10.69 5.35
CA SER A 492 -16.10 -11.82 6.24
C SER A 492 -15.18 -13.02 5.97
N LEU A 493 -14.96 -13.36 4.69
CA LEU A 493 -13.99 -14.40 4.30
C LEU A 493 -12.56 -14.01 4.66
N ILE A 494 -12.15 -12.76 4.45
CA ILE A 494 -10.81 -12.30 4.86
C ILE A 494 -10.61 -12.40 6.37
N CYS A 495 -11.59 -11.96 7.17
CA CYS A 495 -11.55 -12.10 8.62
C CYS A 495 -11.39 -13.56 9.05
N TYR A 496 -12.09 -14.46 8.36
CA TYR A 496 -11.98 -15.90 8.59
C TYR A 496 -10.58 -16.45 8.23
N PHE A 497 -10.12 -16.23 7.00
CA PHE A 497 -8.83 -16.76 6.52
C PHE A 497 -7.65 -16.17 7.27
N LEU A 498 -7.65 -14.87 7.51
CA LEU A 498 -6.54 -14.17 8.17
C LEU A 498 -6.70 -14.10 9.68
N GLN A 499 -7.80 -14.60 10.26
CA GLN A 499 -8.08 -14.55 11.71
C GLN A 499 -7.93 -13.12 12.26
N VAL A 500 -8.52 -12.14 11.58
CA VAL A 500 -8.50 -10.74 12.01
C VAL A 500 -9.19 -10.62 13.37
N LYS A 501 -8.51 -10.02 14.36
CA LYS A 501 -9.05 -9.88 15.72
C LYS A 501 -9.67 -8.52 15.96
N ASP A 502 -8.93 -7.41 15.93
CA ASP A 502 -9.37 -6.07 16.36
C ASP A 502 -10.46 -5.41 15.49
N ARG A 503 -11.67 -5.99 15.48
CA ARG A 503 -12.77 -5.68 14.55
C ARG A 503 -13.83 -4.83 15.24
N HIS A 504 -13.54 -3.56 15.44
CA HIS A 504 -14.49 -2.61 16.01
C HIS A 504 -14.93 -1.55 14.98
N ASN A 505 -15.95 -0.75 15.30
CA ASN A 505 -16.52 0.24 14.37
C ASN A 505 -15.53 1.34 13.94
N GLY A 506 -14.44 1.54 14.67
CA GLY A 506 -13.31 2.40 14.25
C GLY A 506 -12.45 1.82 13.11
N ASN A 507 -12.41 0.50 12.95
CA ASN A 507 -11.58 -0.21 11.95
C ASN A 507 -12.41 -0.72 10.76
N ILE A 508 -13.70 -0.36 10.72
CA ILE A 508 -14.61 -0.68 9.62
C ILE A 508 -15.07 0.64 9.02
N LEU A 509 -14.75 0.84 7.76
CA LEU A 509 -15.09 2.02 6.98
C LEU A 509 -16.29 1.72 6.08
N LEU A 510 -17.01 2.78 5.74
CA LEU A 510 -18.05 2.79 4.72
C LEU A 510 -17.70 3.88 3.69
N ASP A 511 -17.59 3.49 2.42
CA ASP A 511 -17.30 4.44 1.34
C ASP A 511 -18.56 5.13 0.77
N GLU A 512 -18.35 6.05 -0.17
CA GLU A 512 -19.42 6.80 -0.83
C GLU A 512 -20.37 5.94 -1.68
N ASP A 513 -19.93 4.77 -2.13
CA ASP A 513 -20.69 3.84 -2.98
C ASP A 513 -21.39 2.73 -2.16
N GLY A 514 -21.20 2.70 -0.84
CA GLY A 514 -21.81 1.75 0.09
C GLY A 514 -20.98 0.52 0.41
N HIS A 515 -19.70 0.45 0.01
CA HIS A 515 -18.84 -0.68 0.37
C HIS A 515 -18.37 -0.60 1.83
N LEU A 516 -18.41 -1.74 2.50
CA LEU A 516 -17.78 -1.97 3.80
C LEU A 516 -16.30 -2.31 3.59
N ILE A 517 -15.40 -1.62 4.29
CA ILE A 517 -13.95 -1.81 4.14
C ILE A 517 -13.29 -1.96 5.50
N HIS A 518 -12.62 -3.09 5.75
CA HIS A 518 -11.77 -3.23 6.94
C HIS A 518 -10.41 -2.56 6.74
N ILE A 519 -9.95 -1.87 7.79
CA ILE A 519 -8.59 -1.33 7.92
C ILE A 519 -7.92 -1.87 9.19
N ASP A 520 -6.64 -1.55 9.34
CA ASP A 520 -5.79 -1.91 10.49
C ASP A 520 -5.66 -3.43 10.68
N PHE A 521 -4.83 -4.04 9.83
CA PHE A 521 -4.47 -5.46 9.92
C PHE A 521 -3.29 -5.71 10.89
N GLY A 522 -3.08 -4.81 11.86
CA GLY A 522 -2.05 -4.95 12.89
C GLY A 522 -2.23 -6.16 13.81
N PHE A 523 -3.43 -6.78 13.85
CA PHE A 523 -3.72 -7.99 14.62
C PHE A 523 -4.37 -9.07 13.75
N ILE A 524 -3.54 -9.81 13.01
CA ILE A 524 -3.96 -10.96 12.20
C ILE A 524 -3.31 -12.25 12.68
N LEU A 525 -3.88 -13.38 12.26
CA LEU A 525 -3.45 -14.75 12.48
C LEU A 525 -3.55 -15.14 13.97
N ASN A 526 -2.42 -15.17 14.69
CA ASN A 526 -2.36 -15.57 16.10
C ASN A 526 -2.07 -14.40 17.05
N GLN A 527 -1.99 -13.17 16.53
CA GLN A 527 -1.83 -12.00 17.38
C GLN A 527 -3.19 -11.50 17.85
N SER A 528 -3.27 -11.20 19.15
CA SER A 528 -4.44 -10.55 19.73
C SER A 528 -4.01 -9.32 20.54
N PRO A 529 -4.81 -8.24 20.54
CA PRO A 529 -4.55 -7.10 21.39
C PRO A 529 -4.43 -7.54 22.86
N LYS A 530 -3.29 -7.24 23.48
CA LYS A 530 -3.00 -7.53 24.90
C LYS A 530 -3.22 -8.99 25.34
N ASN A 531 -3.13 -9.97 24.42
CA ASN A 531 -3.37 -11.40 24.69
C ASN A 531 -4.73 -11.71 25.32
N LEU A 532 -5.73 -10.85 25.09
CA LEU A 532 -7.00 -10.94 25.78
C LEU A 532 -7.87 -12.13 25.33
N GLY A 533 -7.61 -12.69 24.14
CA GLY A 533 -8.28 -13.92 23.67
C GLY A 533 -9.81 -13.84 23.51
N PHE A 534 -10.42 -12.66 23.67
CA PHE A 534 -11.87 -12.52 23.74
C PHE A 534 -12.56 -12.76 22.40
N GLU A 535 -11.89 -12.50 21.28
CA GLU A 535 -12.51 -12.47 19.97
C GLU A 535 -12.41 -13.81 19.23
N THR A 536 -13.41 -14.67 19.47
CA THR A 536 -13.54 -16.02 18.90
C THR A 536 -14.47 -16.07 17.68
N SER A 537 -15.30 -15.04 17.46
CA SER A 537 -16.15 -14.95 16.26
C SER A 537 -15.32 -15.00 14.96
N PRO A 538 -15.70 -15.77 13.94
CA PRO A 538 -15.04 -15.79 12.63
C PRO A 538 -14.94 -14.42 11.97
N PHE A 539 -16.00 -13.63 12.08
CA PHE A 539 -16.10 -12.24 11.60
C PHE A 539 -17.16 -11.48 12.40
N LYS A 540 -17.26 -10.17 12.17
CA LYS A 540 -18.23 -9.28 12.80
C LYS A 540 -19.48 -9.19 11.93
N LEU A 541 -20.61 -9.72 12.42
CA LEU A 541 -21.91 -9.66 11.76
C LEU A 541 -22.96 -9.24 12.79
N THR A 542 -23.23 -7.95 12.91
CA THR A 542 -24.20 -7.43 13.90
C THR A 542 -25.62 -7.48 13.33
N PRO A 543 -26.67 -7.46 14.18
CA PRO A 543 -28.05 -7.33 13.72
C PRO A 543 -28.26 -6.15 12.76
N GLU A 544 -27.63 -5.01 13.05
CA GLU A 544 -27.67 -3.81 12.19
C GLU A 544 -27.12 -4.04 10.78
N ILE A 545 -26.05 -4.84 10.65
CA ILE A 545 -25.50 -5.24 9.33
C ILE A 545 -26.50 -6.14 8.60
N VAL A 546 -27.13 -7.08 9.30
CA VAL A 546 -28.13 -8.00 8.73
C VAL A 546 -29.41 -7.27 8.32
N ASP A 547 -29.86 -6.30 9.11
CA ASP A 547 -31.05 -5.49 8.81
C ASP A 547 -30.86 -4.67 7.53
N LEU A 548 -29.65 -4.13 7.30
CA LEU A 548 -29.32 -3.46 6.04
C LEU A 548 -29.38 -4.41 4.82
N MET A 549 -29.15 -5.71 5.03
CA MET A 549 -29.31 -6.75 3.99
C MET A 549 -30.76 -7.28 3.87
N GLY A 550 -31.75 -6.61 4.48
CA GLY A 550 -33.15 -7.02 4.45
C GLY A 550 -33.54 -8.06 5.50
N GLY A 551 -32.70 -8.26 6.52
CA GLY A 551 -32.95 -9.16 7.63
C GLY A 551 -32.55 -10.63 7.35
N PRO A 552 -32.70 -11.53 8.34
CA PRO A 552 -32.24 -12.92 8.25
C PRO A 552 -32.90 -13.77 7.15
N THR A 553 -34.05 -13.33 6.62
CA THR A 553 -34.79 -13.97 5.54
C THR A 553 -34.81 -13.13 4.27
N GLY A 554 -34.01 -12.06 4.20
CA GLY A 554 -33.92 -11.18 3.05
C GLY A 554 -33.12 -11.78 1.91
N GLU A 555 -33.49 -11.47 0.66
CA GLU A 555 -32.80 -11.98 -0.54
C GLU A 555 -31.32 -11.59 -0.58
N ASP A 556 -30.99 -10.36 -0.17
CA ASP A 556 -29.61 -9.87 -0.12
C ASP A 556 -28.77 -10.57 0.97
N PHE A 557 -29.40 -11.05 2.05
CA PHE A 557 -28.72 -11.86 3.07
C PHE A 557 -28.47 -13.30 2.60
N GLU A 558 -29.37 -13.86 1.79
CA GLU A 558 -29.12 -15.14 1.10
C GLU A 558 -27.99 -14.99 0.07
N GLU A 559 -27.98 -13.91 -0.71
CA GLU A 559 -26.90 -13.60 -1.65
C GLU A 559 -25.56 -13.42 -0.92
N TYR A 560 -25.53 -12.77 0.24
CA TYR A 560 -24.35 -12.69 1.10
C TYR A 560 -23.79 -14.10 1.42
N LYS A 561 -24.63 -15.04 1.86
CA LYS A 561 -24.22 -16.42 2.16
C LYS A 561 -23.70 -17.13 0.91
N LEU A 562 -24.38 -16.98 -0.22
CA LEU A 562 -23.98 -17.59 -1.49
C LEU A 562 -22.64 -17.05 -1.99
N LEU A 563 -22.41 -15.73 -1.87
CA LEU A 563 -21.14 -15.10 -2.22
C LEU A 563 -20.00 -15.58 -1.33
N MET A 564 -20.25 -15.76 -0.02
CA MET A 564 -19.26 -16.35 0.87
C MET A 564 -18.90 -17.78 0.47
N LEU A 565 -19.89 -18.62 0.14
CA LEU A 565 -19.65 -19.99 -0.32
C LEU A 565 -18.83 -20.02 -1.62
N ARG A 566 -19.26 -19.25 -2.62
CA ARG A 566 -18.53 -19.13 -3.91
C ARG A 566 -17.11 -18.64 -3.70
N GLY A 567 -16.93 -17.62 -2.87
CA GLY A 567 -15.62 -17.06 -2.53
C GLY A 567 -14.70 -18.06 -1.84
N LEU A 568 -15.24 -18.88 -0.93
CA LEU A 568 -14.50 -19.96 -0.26
C LEU A 568 -14.08 -21.06 -1.25
N ILE A 569 -14.97 -21.49 -2.14
CA ILE A 569 -14.66 -22.50 -3.17
C ILE A 569 -13.56 -22.00 -4.12
N ALA A 570 -13.64 -20.75 -4.58
CA ALA A 570 -12.61 -20.14 -5.41
C ALA A 570 -11.28 -20.04 -4.65
N ALA A 571 -11.29 -19.53 -3.42
CA ALA A 571 -10.09 -19.48 -2.58
C ALA A 571 -9.45 -20.86 -2.39
N ARG A 572 -10.26 -21.91 -2.20
CA ARG A 572 -9.83 -23.31 -2.10
C ARG A 572 -9.10 -23.79 -3.37
N LYS A 573 -9.62 -23.46 -4.56
CA LYS A 573 -9.00 -23.81 -5.85
C LYS A 573 -7.59 -23.22 -6.02
N TYR A 574 -7.33 -22.04 -5.44
CA TYR A 574 -6.06 -21.32 -5.55
C TYR A 574 -5.26 -21.25 -4.25
N HIS A 575 -5.55 -22.11 -3.26
CA HIS A 575 -4.95 -22.04 -1.93
C HIS A 575 -3.42 -22.09 -1.96
N ASP A 576 -2.82 -22.86 -2.87
CA ASP A 576 -1.36 -22.94 -3.06
C ASP A 576 -0.73 -21.55 -3.31
N ARG A 577 -1.44 -20.65 -4.01
CA ARG A 577 -0.98 -19.28 -4.25
C ARG A 577 -0.75 -18.51 -2.96
N ILE A 578 -1.74 -18.62 -2.09
CA ILE A 578 -1.81 -17.93 -0.81
C ILE A 578 -0.83 -18.56 0.18
N ILE A 579 -0.82 -19.89 0.25
CA ILE A 579 0.02 -20.66 1.16
C ILE A 579 1.50 -20.53 0.79
N SER A 580 1.86 -20.49 -0.49
CA SER A 580 3.26 -20.28 -0.88
C SER A 580 3.78 -18.90 -0.46
N LEU A 581 2.99 -17.84 -0.63
CA LEU A 581 3.36 -16.51 -0.13
C LEU A 581 3.60 -16.55 1.38
N MET A 582 2.65 -17.15 2.12
CA MET A 582 2.74 -17.27 3.56
C MET A 582 3.94 -18.10 4.01
N ASN A 583 4.26 -19.21 3.34
CA ASN A 583 5.41 -20.03 3.66
C ASN A 583 6.73 -19.26 3.56
N ILE A 584 6.89 -18.38 2.56
CA ILE A 584 8.10 -17.54 2.46
C ILE A 584 8.11 -16.55 3.63
N MET A 585 6.99 -15.88 3.88
CA MET A 585 6.92 -14.90 4.97
C MET A 585 7.14 -15.54 6.34
N THR A 586 6.66 -16.77 6.60
CA THR A 586 6.77 -17.39 7.93
C THR A 586 8.10 -18.08 8.19
N ASN A 587 8.69 -18.71 7.18
CA ASN A 587 9.91 -19.49 7.37
C ASN A 587 11.16 -18.61 7.37
N ASP A 588 11.10 -17.49 6.67
CA ASP A 588 12.27 -16.67 6.34
C ASP A 588 12.23 -15.28 7.01
N CYS A 589 11.10 -14.86 7.62
CA CYS A 589 10.96 -13.58 8.32
C CYS A 589 10.88 -13.72 9.84
N GLN A 590 11.65 -12.90 10.57
CA GLN A 590 11.71 -12.90 12.04
C GLN A 590 10.79 -11.82 12.67
N ILE A 591 9.55 -11.66 12.19
CA ILE A 591 8.60 -10.69 12.78
C ILE A 591 7.64 -11.33 13.78
N PRO A 592 7.16 -10.59 14.80
CA PRO A 592 6.35 -11.14 15.89
C PRO A 592 5.10 -11.91 15.44
N CYS A 593 4.48 -11.53 14.32
CA CYS A 593 3.26 -12.20 13.82
C CYS A 593 3.52 -13.57 13.20
N PHE A 594 4.77 -13.86 12.82
CA PHE A 594 5.17 -15.14 12.25
C PHE A 594 5.98 -16.01 13.22
N ARG A 595 6.09 -15.60 14.50
CA ARG A 595 6.81 -16.35 15.55
C ARG A 595 6.33 -17.80 15.72
N TYR A 596 5.07 -18.09 15.39
CA TYR A 596 4.50 -19.44 15.45
C TYR A 596 4.87 -20.34 14.26
N GLY A 597 5.63 -19.81 13.29
CA GLY A 597 6.29 -20.58 12.24
C GLY A 597 5.34 -21.46 11.43
N PRO A 598 5.73 -22.71 11.09
CA PRO A 598 4.94 -23.60 10.23
C PRO A 598 3.51 -23.90 10.71
N SER A 599 3.27 -23.87 12.03
CA SER A 599 1.95 -24.10 12.61
C SER A 599 0.93 -23.04 12.17
N LEU A 600 1.38 -21.82 11.91
CA LEU A 600 0.53 -20.74 11.42
C LEU A 600 0.05 -21.01 9.99
N VAL A 601 0.96 -21.46 9.12
CA VAL A 601 0.62 -21.83 7.73
C VAL A 601 -0.31 -23.06 7.73
N LYS A 602 -0.03 -24.04 8.58
CA LYS A 602 -0.89 -25.22 8.75
C LYS A 602 -2.31 -24.82 9.15
N GLY A 603 -2.47 -23.97 10.17
CA GLY A 603 -3.79 -23.49 10.58
C GLY A 603 -4.50 -22.69 9.49
N MET A 604 -3.75 -21.93 8.68
CA MET A 604 -4.33 -21.24 7.52
C MET A 604 -4.80 -22.23 6.44
N LEU A 605 -3.99 -23.25 6.13
CA LEU A 605 -4.35 -24.30 5.20
C LEU A 605 -5.62 -25.06 5.63
N GLU A 606 -5.72 -25.40 6.92
CA GLU A 606 -6.90 -26.06 7.50
C GLU A 606 -8.19 -25.25 7.27
N ARG A 607 -8.12 -23.91 7.27
CA ARG A 607 -9.27 -23.03 6.99
C ARG A 607 -9.75 -23.03 5.54
N PHE A 608 -9.00 -23.60 4.60
CA PHE A 608 -9.50 -23.79 3.23
C PHE A 608 -10.36 -25.03 3.09
N HIS A 609 -10.37 -25.92 4.09
CA HIS A 609 -11.21 -27.14 4.09
C HIS A 609 -11.08 -27.97 2.82
N ILE A 610 -9.83 -28.18 2.36
CA ILE A 610 -9.52 -28.94 1.14
C ILE A 610 -10.26 -30.28 1.06
N PRO A 611 -10.39 -31.07 2.15
CA PRO A 611 -11.04 -32.39 2.07
C PRO A 611 -12.58 -32.35 1.99
N LEU A 612 -13.22 -31.21 2.30
CA LEU A 612 -14.69 -31.14 2.34
C LEU A 612 -15.30 -31.05 0.95
N THR A 613 -16.48 -31.63 0.80
CA THR A 613 -17.36 -31.50 -0.37
C THR A 613 -18.04 -30.13 -0.42
N ASP A 614 -18.61 -29.76 -1.57
CA ASP A 614 -19.29 -28.47 -1.72
C ASP A 614 -20.54 -28.35 -0.83
N ASP A 615 -21.26 -29.47 -0.57
CA ASP A 615 -22.40 -29.52 0.35
C ASP A 615 -21.95 -29.30 1.81
N GLU A 616 -20.85 -29.93 2.23
CA GLU A 616 -20.26 -29.72 3.56
C GLU A 616 -19.74 -28.28 3.72
N LEU A 617 -19.20 -27.67 2.65
CA LEU A 617 -18.82 -26.25 2.66
C LEU A 617 -20.03 -25.32 2.79
N HIS A 618 -21.15 -25.67 2.16
CA HIS A 618 -22.40 -24.92 2.32
C HIS A 618 -22.87 -24.94 3.78
N GLU A 619 -22.89 -26.12 4.41
CA GLU A 619 -23.21 -26.25 5.85
C GLU A 619 -22.23 -25.48 6.73
N LEU A 620 -20.93 -25.53 6.43
CA LEU A 620 -19.89 -24.77 7.13
C LEU A 620 -20.19 -23.26 7.09
N ILE A 621 -20.48 -22.71 5.91
CA ILE A 621 -20.79 -21.28 5.74
C ILE A 621 -22.03 -20.91 6.53
N PHE A 622 -23.09 -21.71 6.43
CA PHE A 622 -24.31 -21.48 7.20
C PHE A 622 -24.04 -21.42 8.71
N ASN A 623 -23.29 -22.40 9.24
CA ASN A 623 -22.93 -22.45 10.65
C ASN A 623 -22.05 -21.26 11.08
N MET A 624 -21.10 -20.84 10.24
CA MET A 624 -20.24 -19.68 10.53
C MET A 624 -21.05 -18.38 10.59
N VAL A 625 -22.03 -18.21 9.71
CA VAL A 625 -22.89 -17.02 9.66
C VAL A 625 -23.81 -16.96 10.87
N GLU A 626 -24.47 -18.07 11.22
CA GLU A 626 -25.33 -18.12 12.42
C GLU A 626 -24.54 -17.90 13.72
N TYR A 627 -23.35 -18.48 13.83
CA TYR A 627 -22.48 -18.25 14.98
C TYR A 627 -22.05 -16.78 15.09
N SER A 628 -21.73 -16.13 13.96
CA SER A 628 -21.27 -14.74 13.94
C SER A 628 -22.40 -13.74 14.24
N ARG A 629 -23.62 -14.00 13.75
CA ARG A 629 -24.81 -13.14 13.95
C ARG A 629 -25.21 -12.97 15.42
N GLY A 630 -24.99 -14.02 16.22
CA GLY A 630 -25.33 -14.07 17.65
C GLY A 630 -24.15 -13.89 18.60
N SER A 631 -22.97 -13.51 18.10
CA SER A 631 -21.75 -13.62 18.89
C SER A 631 -21.72 -12.67 20.09
N LEU A 632 -21.82 -13.25 21.29
CA LEU A 632 -21.64 -12.54 22.56
C LEU A 632 -20.24 -11.91 22.65
N THR A 633 -19.23 -12.54 22.07
CA THR A 633 -17.85 -12.06 22.10
C THR A 633 -17.67 -10.75 21.34
N THR A 634 -18.33 -10.59 20.20
CA THR A 634 -18.33 -9.33 19.44
C THR A 634 -18.97 -8.20 20.26
N ARG A 635 -20.11 -8.47 20.93
CA ARG A 635 -20.78 -7.47 21.79
C ARG A 635 -19.92 -7.08 22.98
N LEU A 636 -19.27 -8.05 23.63
CA LEU A 636 -18.35 -7.79 24.74
C LEU A 636 -17.15 -6.96 24.29
N TYR A 637 -16.60 -7.22 23.10
CA TYR A 637 -15.48 -6.47 22.56
C TYR A 637 -15.88 -5.04 22.18
N ASP A 638 -17.03 -4.83 21.56
CA ASP A 638 -17.56 -3.49 21.28
C ASP A 638 -17.77 -2.70 22.58
N ASN A 639 -18.33 -3.32 23.63
CA ASN A 639 -18.45 -2.69 24.94
C ASN A 639 -17.08 -2.35 25.53
N PHE A 640 -16.10 -3.25 25.45
CA PHE A 640 -14.74 -2.97 25.89
C PHE A 640 -14.18 -1.74 25.16
N GLN A 641 -14.29 -1.70 23.84
CA GLN A 641 -13.83 -0.58 23.01
C GLN A 641 -14.57 0.72 23.29
N TYR A 642 -15.88 0.66 23.57
CA TYR A 642 -16.66 1.80 24.01
C TYR A 642 -16.14 2.35 25.35
N TYR A 643 -15.96 1.49 26.35
CA TYR A 643 -15.49 1.92 27.68
C TYR A 643 -14.02 2.36 27.69
N THR A 644 -13.15 1.73 26.91
CA THR A 644 -11.72 2.07 26.91
C THR A 644 -11.40 3.21 25.95
N ASN A 645 -12.05 3.26 24.79
CA ASN A 645 -11.65 4.13 23.68
C ASN A 645 -12.79 5.04 23.18
N GLY A 646 -14.00 4.95 23.72
CA GLY A 646 -15.14 5.75 23.30
C GLY A 646 -15.69 5.37 21.91
N ILE A 647 -15.35 4.17 21.41
CA ILE A 647 -15.76 3.71 20.09
C ILE A 647 -17.21 3.19 20.17
N LEU A 648 -18.13 3.98 19.60
CA LEU A 648 -19.57 3.66 19.40
C LEU A 648 -19.82 2.46 18.51
#